data_AF-A0A010RPF2-F1
#
_entry.id   AF-A0A010RPF2-F1
#
_cell.length_a   1.000
_cell.length_b   1.000
_cell.length_c   1.000
_cell.angle_alpha   90.00
_cell.angle_beta   90.00
_cell.angle_gamma   90.00
#
_symmetry.space_group_name_H-M   'P 1'
#
loop_
_entity.id
_entity.type
_entity.pdbx_description
1 polymer ?
#
loop_
_entity_poly.entity_id
_entity_poly.type
_entity_poly.pdbx_seq_one_letter_code
_entity_poly.pdbx_strand_id
1 'polypeptide(L)'
;MRSLALSLAFFRLASANFLKQGQVLSLSGVFYYAGGIAVGQIETTNASSLALAAAQIPGQDLFPLTVIETSSSILSGDEILNITTTYDSTDDVFQPAFLHAIYIRPSTYNATAGYNGTVSLHSQLSRQGTSLVLSPKKIHGLTGSVATAVTVLSLPRGPYFVSVHTGNVYKAYRLYDDDHLAFVQGVISDEEGAFTTLPAVTENVMAKSIAVPSRLYYTETEDKPLAGLRFGVKDIFHVKGVGTSGGNRAYFYLYGRQNNTAPAIQRLIDLGAVLVVDLHAPFNPRGDGYQDPSGSSTGPGAGVGAYDWLDLAVGSDTGGSMRGPAGSQGLFGNRPSTGAISLEHVIPLSPVSDTAGMFARSGSLWAKVTQAWYPDFASNYTSYPTILYQSTARGGAWSGGNVSDEATNVITSFVGKLESFLQANSTPANYTQLWSETHGEAPADVNEMLYLTYGVYVSHDQWQELGKPFFEEYAAKFDGRQPYINPGPLARWEWGQVHSTEEVYAQGLHNISLFRSWYETEGYGRHDPESCSEGLYIYPWSVGQPSYRDVYIQARTTPPLGFDDSSVPVMAGAPEVVVPIGEVPYNSTKSLYTEYLPVTMALRMARGCDHHLANLRESIALSITNLHCSTFSTPAFFVHVNFIKQESKSDDGTYFMAGKSHTSNSNRIVALVRTSASRTKDDFDALAAKIEDAWNGAIKESGKEAEFDEAKRLLMVVFTPMLAIREGGMAIPDAGHEEAWLKQQLPYFKEMSEKHGIKDFTDLLEELKQMESLKGLLN
;
A
#
# COMPACT_ATOMS: atom_id res chain seq x y z
N MET A 1 26.55 76.69 -10.04
CA MET A 1 27.04 75.68 -9.07
C MET A 1 27.05 74.33 -9.77
N ARG A 2 28.15 73.59 -9.66
CA ARG A 2 28.37 72.28 -10.31
C ARG A 2 27.44 71.21 -9.71
N SER A 3 26.93 70.29 -10.53
CA SER A 3 26.87 68.88 -10.14
C SER A 3 26.79 67.99 -11.39
N LEU A 4 27.72 67.02 -11.45
CA LEU A 4 27.86 65.99 -12.48
C LEU A 4 26.64 65.05 -12.46
N ALA A 5 26.08 64.76 -13.62
CA ALA A 5 25.22 63.59 -13.82
C ALA A 5 26.09 62.38 -14.17
N LEU A 6 26.19 61.42 -13.24
CA LEU A 6 26.82 60.12 -13.47
C LEU A 6 25.79 59.21 -14.14
N SER A 7 26.05 58.77 -15.37
CA SER A 7 25.28 57.72 -16.04
C SER A 7 25.65 56.35 -15.45
N LEU A 8 24.78 55.75 -14.64
CA LEU A 8 24.90 54.33 -14.28
C LEU A 8 24.42 53.47 -15.45
N ALA A 9 25.35 52.78 -16.11
CA ALA A 9 25.04 51.69 -17.00
C ALA A 9 24.57 50.47 -16.17
N PHE A 10 23.30 50.10 -16.31
CA PHE A 10 22.78 48.84 -15.77
C PHE A 10 23.33 47.68 -16.60
N PHE A 11 24.33 46.96 -16.06
CA PHE A 11 24.68 45.64 -16.56
C PHE A 11 23.55 44.67 -16.24
N ARG A 12 22.79 44.25 -17.26
CA ARG A 12 21.93 43.07 -17.15
C ARG A 12 22.84 41.85 -17.07
N LEU A 13 23.08 41.34 -15.86
CA LEU A 13 23.64 40.01 -15.68
C LEU A 13 22.59 39.00 -16.17
N ALA A 14 22.88 38.33 -17.28
CA ALA A 14 22.10 37.16 -17.69
C ALA A 14 22.45 36.02 -16.73
N SER A 15 21.54 35.68 -15.82
CA SER A 15 21.60 34.43 -15.06
C SER A 15 21.02 33.31 -15.94
N ALA A 16 21.87 32.41 -16.45
CA ALA A 16 21.44 31.19 -17.12
C ALA A 16 21.53 30.03 -16.12
N ASN A 17 20.37 29.45 -15.75
CA ASN A 17 20.32 28.20 -15.01
C ASN A 17 20.19 27.05 -16.02
N PHE A 18 21.26 26.26 -16.20
CA PHE A 18 21.19 25.03 -17.00
C PHE A 18 20.47 23.94 -16.19
N LEU A 19 19.27 23.56 -16.62
CA LEU A 19 18.56 22.40 -16.08
C LEU A 19 19.12 21.13 -16.73
N LYS A 20 19.69 20.21 -15.94
CA LYS A 20 20.07 18.88 -16.43
C LYS A 20 18.81 18.03 -16.61
N GLN A 21 18.26 18.00 -17.83
CA GLN A 21 16.95 17.36 -18.11
C GLN A 21 17.01 15.85 -18.37
N GLY A 22 18.15 15.19 -18.12
CA GLY A 22 18.32 13.78 -18.46
C GLY A 22 18.07 13.51 -19.95
N GLN A 23 17.78 12.26 -20.29
CA GLN A 23 17.44 11.82 -21.62
C GLN A 23 16.56 10.57 -21.58
N VAL A 24 15.76 10.40 -22.64
CA VAL A 24 14.98 9.18 -22.89
C VAL A 24 15.81 8.23 -23.74
N LEU A 25 15.86 6.97 -23.34
CA LEU A 25 16.61 5.90 -23.97
C LEU A 25 15.65 4.77 -24.34
N SER A 26 15.93 4.02 -25.41
CA SER A 26 15.26 2.75 -25.68
C SER A 26 16.25 1.60 -25.54
N LEU A 27 15.91 0.60 -24.74
CA LEU A 27 16.68 -0.63 -24.55
C LEU A 27 15.77 -1.82 -24.87
N SER A 28 16.09 -2.53 -25.95
CA SER A 28 15.28 -3.66 -26.47
C SER A 28 13.79 -3.33 -26.66
N GLY A 29 13.46 -2.09 -27.06
CA GLY A 29 12.08 -1.64 -27.25
C GLY A 29 11.37 -1.12 -25.99
N VAL A 30 12.02 -1.14 -24.83
CA VAL A 30 11.50 -0.54 -23.59
C VAL A 30 12.11 0.84 -23.38
N PHE A 31 11.28 1.83 -23.05
CA PHE A 31 11.74 3.20 -22.81
C PHE A 31 12.17 3.43 -21.36
N TYR A 32 13.27 4.15 -21.19
CA TYR A 32 13.82 4.54 -19.90
C TYR A 32 14.15 6.02 -19.86
N TYR A 33 14.07 6.62 -18.68
CA TYR A 33 14.63 7.94 -18.40
C TYR A 33 15.88 7.79 -17.52
N ALA A 34 16.97 8.49 -17.90
CA ALA A 34 18.23 8.51 -17.17
C ALA A 34 19.03 9.79 -17.44
N GLY A 35 20.18 9.98 -16.79
CA GLY A 35 21.11 11.10 -17.08
C GLY A 35 20.77 12.43 -16.42
N GLY A 36 19.73 12.48 -15.58
CA GLY A 36 19.34 13.67 -14.82
C GLY A 36 20.21 13.87 -13.57
N ILE A 37 19.89 13.12 -12.52
CA ILE A 37 20.50 13.25 -11.19
C ILE A 37 21.42 12.05 -10.96
N ALA A 38 22.71 12.31 -10.77
CA ALA A 38 23.69 11.26 -10.53
C ALA A 38 23.57 10.78 -9.08
N VAL A 39 23.46 9.46 -8.90
CA VAL A 39 23.36 8.80 -7.57
C VAL A 39 24.71 8.25 -7.09
N GLY A 40 25.74 8.39 -7.91
CA GLY A 40 27.10 7.99 -7.60
C GLY A 40 28.03 8.18 -8.79
N GLN A 41 29.29 7.82 -8.59
CA GLN A 41 30.31 7.86 -9.63
C GLN A 41 31.18 6.60 -9.51
N ILE A 42 31.47 5.99 -10.65
CA ILE A 42 32.40 4.87 -10.79
C ILE A 42 33.75 5.45 -11.20
N GLU A 43 34.76 5.25 -10.35
CA GLU A 43 36.14 5.65 -10.62
C GLU A 43 37.02 4.42 -10.81
N THR A 44 37.77 4.37 -11.90
CA THR A 44 38.66 3.25 -12.21
C THR A 44 40.09 3.57 -11.80
N THR A 45 40.77 2.63 -11.14
CA THR A 45 42.12 2.86 -10.55
C THR A 45 43.24 3.01 -11.58
N ASN A 46 42.99 2.69 -12.86
CA ASN A 46 43.90 2.95 -13.98
C ASN A 46 43.27 4.04 -14.87
N ALA A 47 43.93 5.20 -15.00
CA ALA A 47 43.66 6.31 -15.94
C ALA A 47 42.25 6.33 -16.60
N SER A 48 41.23 6.61 -15.78
CA SER A 48 39.97 7.36 -15.97
C SER A 48 39.26 7.55 -17.34
N SER A 49 39.50 6.76 -18.39
CA SER A 49 38.59 6.73 -19.57
C SER A 49 38.61 5.43 -20.37
N LEU A 50 39.74 4.73 -20.39
CA LEU A 50 39.93 3.53 -21.21
C LEU A 50 39.14 2.30 -20.72
N ALA A 51 38.90 2.17 -19.41
CA ALA A 51 38.21 1.02 -18.85
C ALA A 51 36.68 1.07 -19.10
N LEU A 52 36.06 2.24 -18.95
CA LEU A 52 34.63 2.42 -19.25
C LEU A 52 34.36 2.41 -20.76
N ALA A 53 35.34 2.80 -21.58
CA ALA A 53 35.23 2.73 -23.04
C ALA A 53 34.96 1.31 -23.56
N ALA A 54 35.32 0.26 -22.81
CA ALA A 54 34.98 -1.11 -23.17
C ALA A 54 33.47 -1.41 -23.17
N ALA A 55 32.67 -0.60 -22.45
CA ALA A 55 31.21 -0.67 -22.44
C ALA A 55 30.56 0.38 -23.36
N GLN A 56 31.33 1.19 -24.09
CA GLN A 56 30.79 2.25 -24.92
C GLN A 56 29.88 1.69 -26.02
N ILE A 57 28.67 2.22 -26.11
CA ILE A 57 27.76 1.96 -27.21
C ILE A 57 27.96 3.08 -28.25
N PRO A 58 28.22 2.76 -29.54
CA PRO A 58 28.47 3.78 -30.55
C PRO A 58 27.36 4.83 -30.63
N GLY A 59 27.73 6.10 -30.53
CA GLY A 59 26.80 7.23 -30.59
C GLY A 59 25.97 7.46 -29.32
N GLN A 60 26.28 6.77 -28.21
CA GLN A 60 25.59 6.93 -26.93
C GLN A 60 26.59 7.28 -25.82
N ASP A 61 26.20 8.24 -24.97
CA ASP A 61 27.02 8.70 -23.84
C ASP A 61 26.79 7.85 -22.58
N LEU A 62 25.67 7.14 -22.52
CA LEU A 62 25.29 6.24 -21.43
C LEU A 62 25.30 4.79 -21.92
N PHE A 63 25.75 3.88 -21.06
CA PHE A 63 25.59 2.43 -21.25
C PHE A 63 24.87 1.82 -20.04
N PRO A 64 24.11 0.73 -20.24
CA PRO A 64 23.40 0.08 -19.15
C PRO A 64 24.34 -0.82 -18.33
N LEU A 65 24.15 -0.85 -17.02
CA LEU A 65 24.96 -1.59 -16.07
C LEU A 65 24.09 -2.22 -14.99
N THR A 66 24.45 -3.41 -14.50
CA THR A 66 23.80 -4.04 -13.35
C THR A 66 24.75 -4.09 -12.15
N VAL A 67 24.31 -3.62 -10.99
CA VAL A 67 25.00 -3.84 -9.72
C VAL A 67 24.54 -5.18 -9.13
N ILE A 68 25.50 -6.08 -8.92
CA ILE A 68 25.27 -7.41 -8.36
C ILE A 68 25.94 -7.49 -6.99
N GLU A 69 25.17 -7.90 -6.00
CA GLU A 69 25.62 -8.12 -4.63
C GLU A 69 25.73 -9.62 -4.34
N THR A 70 26.88 -10.06 -3.82
CA THR A 70 27.15 -11.46 -3.50
C THR A 70 27.93 -11.59 -2.19
N SER A 71 27.66 -12.66 -1.44
CA SER A 71 28.42 -13.08 -0.27
C SER A 71 29.53 -14.09 -0.61
N SER A 72 29.58 -14.59 -1.85
CA SER A 72 30.53 -15.61 -2.28
C SER A 72 31.90 -15.01 -2.56
N SER A 73 32.95 -15.70 -2.09
CA SER A 73 34.33 -15.42 -2.50
C SER A 73 34.72 -16.11 -3.81
N ILE A 74 33.92 -17.10 -4.25
CA ILE A 74 34.09 -17.82 -5.51
C ILE A 74 32.91 -17.48 -6.42
N LEU A 75 33.17 -16.69 -7.47
CA LEU A 75 32.15 -16.26 -8.40
C LEU A 75 31.99 -17.30 -9.52
N SER A 76 30.80 -17.88 -9.64
CA SER A 76 30.44 -18.78 -10.74
C SER A 76 29.44 -18.13 -11.69
N GLY A 77 29.44 -18.51 -12.97
CA GLY A 77 28.45 -17.98 -13.91
C GLY A 77 27.03 -18.42 -13.59
N ASP A 78 26.86 -19.59 -12.96
CA ASP A 78 25.55 -20.09 -12.53
C ASP A 78 24.98 -19.27 -11.37
N GLU A 79 25.83 -18.83 -10.43
CA GLU A 79 25.43 -17.92 -9.35
C GLU A 79 24.95 -16.58 -9.91
N ILE A 80 25.73 -15.96 -10.80
CA ILE A 80 25.35 -14.70 -11.43
C ILE A 80 24.05 -14.87 -12.22
N LEU A 81 23.94 -15.94 -13.02
CA LEU A 81 22.74 -16.23 -13.80
C LEU A 81 21.51 -16.37 -12.87
N ASN A 82 21.63 -17.09 -11.76
CA ASN A 82 20.54 -17.24 -10.80
C ASN A 82 20.12 -15.89 -10.22
N ILE A 83 21.07 -15.06 -9.77
CA ILE A 83 20.77 -13.72 -9.25
C ILE A 83 20.06 -12.87 -10.30
N THR A 84 20.58 -12.83 -11.53
CA THR A 84 20.01 -12.00 -12.60
C THR A 84 18.67 -12.53 -13.11
N THR A 85 18.45 -13.85 -13.04
CA THR A 85 17.14 -14.45 -13.34
C THR A 85 16.11 -14.04 -12.30
N THR A 86 16.50 -14.00 -11.01
CA THR A 86 15.64 -13.46 -9.96
C THR A 86 15.34 -11.98 -10.16
N TYR A 87 16.32 -11.19 -10.61
CA TYR A 87 16.08 -9.77 -10.92
C TYR A 87 15.06 -9.62 -12.04
N ASP A 88 15.21 -10.38 -13.12
CA ASP A 88 14.28 -10.38 -14.27
C ASP A 88 12.86 -10.82 -13.89
N SER A 89 12.71 -11.77 -12.95
CA SER A 89 11.40 -12.25 -12.53
C SER A 89 10.71 -11.38 -11.46
N THR A 90 11.45 -10.53 -10.75
CA THR A 90 10.93 -9.76 -9.60
C THR A 90 10.92 -8.24 -9.80
N ASP A 91 11.58 -7.75 -10.85
CA ASP A 91 11.69 -6.33 -11.15
C ASP A 91 11.27 -6.04 -12.59
N ASP A 92 10.24 -5.21 -12.72
CA ASP A 92 9.67 -4.78 -14.00
C ASP A 92 10.49 -3.68 -14.70
N VAL A 93 11.60 -3.23 -14.11
CA VAL A 93 12.51 -2.24 -14.70
C VAL A 93 13.75 -2.93 -15.29
N PHE A 94 14.29 -3.92 -14.60
CA PHE A 94 15.37 -4.75 -15.08
C PHE A 94 14.97 -5.54 -16.34
N GLN A 95 15.96 -5.78 -17.20
CA GLN A 95 15.87 -6.69 -18.33
C GLN A 95 17.29 -7.18 -18.65
N PRO A 96 17.47 -8.30 -19.39
CA PRO A 96 18.79 -8.86 -19.67
C PRO A 96 19.76 -7.91 -20.37
N ALA A 97 19.26 -6.92 -21.12
CA ALA A 97 20.10 -5.92 -21.75
C ALA A 97 20.88 -5.02 -20.75
N PHE A 98 20.48 -4.97 -19.47
CA PHE A 98 21.28 -4.34 -18.42
C PHE A 98 22.55 -5.12 -18.04
N LEU A 99 22.72 -6.35 -18.54
CA LEU A 99 23.93 -7.16 -18.35
C LEU A 99 25.06 -6.79 -19.30
N HIS A 100 24.87 -5.77 -20.17
CA HIS A 100 25.93 -5.21 -21.02
C HIS A 100 27.19 -4.84 -20.21
N ALA A 101 27.01 -4.31 -19.00
CA ALA A 101 28.06 -4.18 -18.02
C ALA A 101 27.58 -4.64 -16.64
N ILE A 102 28.47 -5.20 -15.82
CA ILE A 102 28.14 -5.58 -14.44
C ILE A 102 29.14 -5.01 -13.45
N TYR A 103 28.66 -4.60 -12.28
CA TYR A 103 29.48 -4.23 -11.13
C TYR A 103 29.22 -5.19 -9.97
N ILE A 104 30.20 -6.03 -9.65
CA ILE A 104 30.09 -7.06 -8.60
C ILE A 104 30.69 -6.51 -7.31
N ARG A 105 29.89 -6.46 -6.24
CA ARG A 105 30.32 -5.99 -4.92
C ARG A 105 29.96 -6.99 -3.81
N PRO A 106 30.67 -6.97 -2.66
CA PRO A 106 30.39 -7.90 -1.58
C PRO A 106 29.16 -7.43 -0.80
N SER A 107 28.41 -8.38 -0.24
CA SER A 107 27.28 -8.09 0.66
C SER A 107 27.71 -7.48 2.00
N THR A 108 28.98 -7.63 2.38
CA THR A 108 29.58 -6.98 3.55
C THR A 108 30.82 -6.20 3.15
N TYR A 109 30.89 -4.92 3.56
CA TYR A 109 31.95 -3.98 3.18
C TYR A 109 33.35 -4.39 3.69
N ASN A 110 33.42 -5.37 4.60
CA ASN A 110 34.65 -5.85 5.26
C ASN A 110 35.30 -7.09 4.65
N ALA A 111 34.88 -7.54 3.45
CA ALA A 111 35.57 -8.64 2.77
C ALA A 111 37.01 -8.20 2.40
N THR A 112 38.01 -8.63 3.17
CA THR A 112 39.43 -8.29 2.97
C THR A 112 40.06 -9.00 1.77
N ALA A 113 39.52 -10.14 1.35
CA ALA A 113 39.99 -10.91 0.19
C ALA A 113 39.41 -10.42 -1.16
N GLY A 114 40.15 -10.64 -2.26
CA GLY A 114 39.63 -10.50 -3.63
C GLY A 114 38.74 -11.70 -4.03
N TYR A 115 38.14 -11.66 -5.21
CA TYR A 115 37.27 -12.73 -5.70
C TYR A 115 38.03 -13.75 -6.53
N ASN A 116 37.62 -15.03 -6.50
CA ASN A 116 38.09 -16.05 -7.43
C ASN A 116 36.96 -16.41 -8.41
N GLY A 117 37.12 -16.10 -9.70
CA GLY A 117 36.20 -16.54 -10.74
C GLY A 117 36.43 -18.00 -11.12
N THR A 118 35.36 -18.74 -11.42
CA THR A 118 35.49 -20.07 -12.03
C THR A 118 36.04 -19.96 -13.45
N VAL A 119 36.63 -21.05 -13.95
CA VAL A 119 37.18 -21.12 -15.32
C VAL A 119 36.12 -20.83 -16.39
N SER A 120 34.84 -21.14 -16.11
CA SER A 120 33.72 -20.92 -17.02
C SER A 120 33.10 -19.52 -16.95
N LEU A 121 33.38 -18.74 -15.90
CA LEU A 121 32.66 -17.50 -15.62
C LEU A 121 32.77 -16.50 -16.78
N HIS A 122 33.98 -16.30 -17.33
CA HIS A 122 34.18 -15.37 -18.45
C HIS A 122 33.37 -15.74 -19.70
N SER A 123 33.34 -17.03 -20.08
CA SER A 123 32.61 -17.47 -21.27
C SER A 123 31.09 -17.50 -21.05
N GLN A 124 30.62 -17.67 -19.81
CA GLN A 124 29.21 -17.52 -19.44
C GLN A 124 28.75 -16.06 -19.54
N LEU A 125 29.49 -15.12 -18.95
CA LEU A 125 29.19 -13.69 -19.05
C LEU A 125 29.21 -13.17 -20.49
N SER A 126 30.21 -13.61 -21.27
CA SER A 126 30.29 -13.24 -22.69
C SER A 126 29.09 -13.74 -23.50
N ARG A 127 28.56 -14.93 -23.18
CA ARG A 127 27.33 -15.46 -23.81
C ARG A 127 26.07 -14.67 -23.44
N GLN A 128 26.08 -13.97 -22.30
CA GLN A 128 25.01 -13.06 -21.89
C GLN A 128 25.17 -11.65 -22.46
N GLY A 129 26.21 -11.39 -23.27
CA GLY A 129 26.47 -10.08 -23.87
C GLY A 129 27.18 -9.09 -22.96
N THR A 130 27.77 -9.54 -21.84
CA THR A 130 28.53 -8.66 -20.94
C THR A 130 29.85 -8.23 -21.59
N SER A 131 29.98 -6.92 -21.82
CA SER A 131 31.14 -6.27 -22.43
C SER A 131 32.15 -5.75 -21.39
N LEU A 132 31.71 -5.51 -20.14
CA LEU A 132 32.55 -4.98 -19.06
C LEU A 132 32.16 -5.57 -17.70
N VAL A 133 33.17 -6.01 -16.94
CA VAL A 133 33.02 -6.44 -15.54
C VAL A 133 33.81 -5.51 -14.63
N LEU A 134 33.13 -4.91 -13.66
CA LEU A 134 33.70 -4.01 -12.67
C LEU A 134 33.61 -4.65 -11.28
N SER A 135 34.60 -4.39 -10.42
CA SER A 135 34.59 -4.83 -9.03
C SER A 135 35.50 -3.95 -8.17
N PRO A 136 35.20 -3.73 -6.87
CA PRO A 136 36.09 -2.97 -5.98
C PRO A 136 37.43 -3.67 -5.75
N LYS A 137 37.53 -4.98 -6.03
CA LYS A 137 38.75 -5.76 -5.90
C LYS A 137 39.03 -6.57 -7.16
N LYS A 138 40.26 -7.04 -7.29
CA LYS A 138 40.64 -7.93 -8.40
C LYS A 138 39.85 -9.23 -8.33
N ILE A 139 39.31 -9.65 -9.48
CA ILE A 139 38.72 -10.98 -9.68
C ILE A 139 39.82 -11.85 -10.32
N HIS A 140 40.37 -12.79 -9.56
CA HIS A 140 41.35 -13.76 -10.05
C HIS A 140 40.68 -14.79 -10.97
N GLY A 141 41.38 -15.25 -12.02
CA GLY A 141 40.86 -16.26 -12.95
C GLY A 141 39.97 -15.71 -14.07
N LEU A 142 39.62 -14.42 -14.05
CA LEU A 142 38.94 -13.75 -15.15
C LEU A 142 39.95 -13.09 -16.10
N THR A 143 39.75 -13.28 -17.41
CA THR A 143 40.47 -12.61 -18.49
C THR A 143 39.51 -11.71 -19.27
N GLY A 144 40.00 -10.73 -20.05
CA GLY A 144 39.17 -9.80 -20.83
C GLY A 144 38.98 -8.41 -20.21
N SER A 145 37.90 -7.72 -20.59
CA SER A 145 37.54 -6.35 -20.14
C SER A 145 37.06 -6.34 -18.69
N VAL A 146 38.00 -6.50 -17.76
CA VAL A 146 37.75 -6.51 -16.31
C VAL A 146 38.55 -5.39 -15.68
N ALA A 147 37.89 -4.52 -14.92
CA ALA A 147 38.55 -3.40 -14.25
C ALA A 147 38.23 -3.35 -12.76
N THR A 148 39.24 -2.97 -11.98
CA THR A 148 39.02 -2.61 -10.58
C THR A 148 38.49 -1.18 -10.53
N ALA A 149 37.32 -1.01 -9.93
CA ALA A 149 36.64 0.27 -9.84
C ALA A 149 36.10 0.48 -8.44
N VAL A 150 36.30 1.68 -7.91
CA VAL A 150 35.74 2.10 -6.63
C VAL A 150 34.53 2.96 -6.93
N THR A 151 33.48 2.78 -6.13
CA THR A 151 32.31 3.64 -6.16
C THR A 151 32.44 4.63 -5.02
N VAL A 152 32.24 5.92 -5.30
CA VAL A 152 32.34 6.99 -4.30
C VAL A 152 31.24 6.86 -3.23
N LEU A 153 30.14 6.15 -3.56
CA LEU A 153 29.01 5.85 -2.68
C LEU A 153 28.54 4.39 -2.89
N SER A 154 28.00 3.77 -1.84
CA SER A 154 27.44 2.42 -1.93
C SER A 154 26.17 2.41 -2.79
N LEU A 155 26.27 1.87 -4.01
CA LEU A 155 25.14 1.71 -4.91
C LEU A 155 24.32 0.46 -4.53
N PRO A 156 22.99 0.58 -4.31
CA PRO A 156 22.12 -0.59 -4.19
C PRO A 156 22.23 -1.53 -5.40
N ARG A 157 21.84 -2.79 -5.21
CA ARG A 157 21.73 -3.75 -6.33
C ARG A 157 20.71 -3.27 -7.37
N GLY A 158 20.83 -3.73 -8.61
CA GLY A 158 19.84 -3.45 -9.66
C GLY A 158 20.42 -2.76 -10.90
N PRO A 159 19.55 -2.38 -11.85
CA PRO A 159 19.92 -1.78 -13.14
C PRO A 159 20.32 -0.31 -12.98
N TYR A 160 21.25 0.20 -13.78
CA TYR A 160 21.68 1.60 -13.80
C TYR A 160 22.10 1.99 -15.23
N PHE A 161 22.23 3.29 -15.45
CA PHE A 161 22.94 3.83 -16.60
C PHE A 161 24.20 4.55 -16.14
N VAL A 162 25.29 4.38 -16.88
CA VAL A 162 26.59 4.98 -16.51
C VAL A 162 27.12 5.81 -17.68
N SER A 163 27.59 7.01 -17.36
CA SER A 163 28.26 7.86 -18.34
C SER A 163 29.66 7.34 -18.63
N VAL A 164 29.95 7.07 -19.91
CA VAL A 164 31.27 6.64 -20.35
C VAL A 164 32.34 7.72 -20.12
N HIS A 165 31.95 8.99 -20.13
CA HIS A 165 32.87 10.13 -20.02
C HIS A 165 33.15 10.55 -18.59
N THR A 166 32.14 10.50 -17.72
CA THR A 166 32.24 11.02 -16.36
C THR A 166 32.28 9.92 -15.30
N GLY A 167 31.85 8.70 -15.64
CA GLY A 167 31.62 7.63 -14.66
C GLY A 167 30.39 7.86 -13.78
N ASN A 168 29.63 8.94 -13.98
CA ASN A 168 28.41 9.21 -13.22
C ASN A 168 27.39 8.09 -13.44
N VAL A 169 26.76 7.65 -12.36
CA VAL A 169 25.75 6.59 -12.32
C VAL A 169 24.38 7.21 -12.11
N TYR A 170 23.40 6.75 -12.88
CA TYR A 170 22.02 7.22 -12.87
C TYR A 170 21.09 6.02 -12.67
N LYS A 171 20.08 6.18 -11.81
CA LYS A 171 19.00 5.18 -11.68
C LYS A 171 18.30 5.01 -13.03
N ALA A 172 17.90 3.77 -13.32
CA ALA A 172 17.02 3.44 -14.42
C ALA A 172 15.58 3.66 -13.97
N TYR A 173 14.88 4.56 -14.65
CA TYR A 173 13.43 4.72 -14.53
C TYR A 173 12.79 4.17 -15.79
N ARG A 174 12.03 3.08 -15.70
CA ARG A 174 11.21 2.63 -16.82
C ARG A 174 10.11 3.65 -17.05
N LEU A 175 9.86 4.00 -18.31
CA LEU A 175 8.76 4.87 -18.69
C LEU A 175 7.55 4.01 -19.06
N TYR A 176 6.49 4.15 -18.28
CA TYR A 176 5.18 3.58 -18.57
C TYR A 176 4.26 4.63 -19.18
N ASP A 177 3.39 4.21 -20.09
CA ASP A 177 2.34 5.07 -20.63
C ASP A 177 1.13 5.08 -19.67
N ASP A 178 0.52 6.26 -19.48
CA ASP A 178 -0.71 6.45 -18.70
C ASP A 178 -1.97 6.37 -19.59
N ASP A 179 -2.27 5.18 -20.11
CA ASP A 179 -3.40 4.95 -21.04
C ASP A 179 -4.78 5.26 -20.42
N HIS A 180 -4.89 5.24 -19.09
CA HIS A 180 -6.11 5.57 -18.36
C HIS A 180 -6.18 7.01 -17.86
N LEU A 181 -5.17 7.84 -18.13
CA LEU A 181 -5.10 9.23 -17.65
C LEU A 181 -5.28 9.32 -16.13
N ALA A 182 -4.62 8.44 -15.37
CA ALA A 182 -4.67 8.39 -13.92
C ALA A 182 -3.71 9.38 -13.24
N PHE A 183 -2.81 10.06 -13.96
CA PHE A 183 -1.77 10.90 -13.36
C PHE A 183 -1.75 12.36 -13.87
N VAL A 184 -1.69 13.34 -12.95
CA VAL A 184 -1.49 14.76 -13.34
C VAL A 184 -0.11 14.92 -13.94
N GLN A 185 0.90 14.23 -13.41
CA GLN A 185 2.27 14.31 -13.91
C GLN A 185 3.12 13.17 -13.35
N GLY A 186 4.07 12.69 -14.16
CA GLY A 186 5.17 11.87 -13.64
C GLY A 186 6.07 12.71 -12.74
N VAL A 187 6.55 12.11 -11.65
CA VAL A 187 7.53 12.71 -10.73
C VAL A 187 8.72 11.79 -10.52
N ILE A 188 9.87 12.37 -10.21
CA ILE A 188 11.07 11.65 -9.80
C ILE A 188 11.68 12.34 -8.57
N SER A 189 12.34 11.55 -7.73
CA SER A 189 13.13 12.06 -6.60
C SER A 189 14.22 13.01 -7.10
N ASP A 190 14.50 14.07 -6.34
CA ASP A 190 15.70 14.88 -6.54
C ASP A 190 16.95 14.32 -5.85
N GLU A 191 16.81 13.20 -5.14
CA GLU A 191 17.81 12.55 -4.29
C GLU A 191 18.26 13.38 -3.08
N GLU A 192 17.61 14.51 -2.82
CA GLU A 192 17.85 15.46 -1.72
C GLU A 192 16.60 15.66 -0.83
N GLY A 193 15.64 14.72 -0.93
CA GLY A 193 14.42 14.71 -0.12
C GLY A 193 13.28 15.57 -0.65
N ALA A 194 13.32 15.98 -1.92
CA ALA A 194 12.20 16.56 -2.64
C ALA A 194 11.97 15.83 -3.98
N PHE A 195 11.05 16.38 -4.79
CA PHE A 195 10.66 15.80 -6.07
C PHE A 195 10.67 16.85 -7.17
N THR A 196 10.88 16.39 -8.39
CA THR A 196 10.69 17.20 -9.61
C THR A 196 9.73 16.50 -10.57
N THR A 197 9.01 17.30 -11.34
CA THR A 197 8.25 16.80 -12.49
C THR A 197 9.18 16.14 -13.49
N LEU A 198 8.78 14.99 -14.03
CA LEU A 198 9.49 14.26 -15.08
C LEU A 198 9.57 15.12 -16.36
N PRO A 199 10.77 15.48 -16.86
CA PRO A 199 10.93 16.28 -18.07
C PRO A 199 10.95 15.40 -19.35
N ALA A 200 10.12 14.35 -19.41
CA ALA A 200 10.12 13.38 -20.49
C ALA A 200 8.70 12.94 -20.86
N VAL A 201 8.48 12.70 -22.16
CA VAL A 201 7.25 12.17 -22.73
C VAL A 201 7.62 11.21 -23.87
N THR A 202 6.94 10.06 -23.95
CA THR A 202 7.02 9.06 -25.02
C THR A 202 5.94 9.31 -26.08
N GLU A 203 6.15 8.85 -27.32
CA GLU A 203 5.16 8.99 -28.39
C GLU A 203 4.00 7.99 -28.19
N ASN A 204 2.93 8.39 -27.50
CA ASN A 204 1.69 7.61 -27.44
C ASN A 204 0.42 8.49 -27.36
N VAL A 205 -0.76 7.87 -27.52
CA VAL A 205 -2.09 8.47 -27.66
C VAL A 205 -2.47 9.27 -26.40
N MET A 206 -2.13 10.56 -26.38
CA MET A 206 -2.55 11.54 -25.37
C MET A 206 -2.03 11.31 -23.92
N ALA A 207 -1.31 10.22 -23.66
CA ALA A 207 -0.86 9.81 -22.33
C ALA A 207 0.48 10.47 -21.92
N LYS A 208 0.63 10.74 -20.62
CA LYS A 208 1.93 11.15 -20.04
C LYS A 208 2.76 9.91 -19.74
N SER A 209 4.08 10.02 -19.82
CA SER A 209 4.96 8.97 -19.32
C SER A 209 5.08 9.06 -17.81
N ILE A 210 5.09 7.92 -17.14
CA ILE A 210 5.35 7.78 -15.72
C ILE A 210 6.69 7.09 -15.52
N ALA A 211 7.60 7.75 -14.81
CA ALA A 211 8.92 7.24 -14.50
C ALA A 211 8.86 6.36 -13.24
N VAL A 212 9.16 5.09 -13.41
CA VAL A 212 9.07 4.07 -12.36
C VAL A 212 10.47 3.50 -12.08
N PRO A 213 11.02 3.67 -10.87
CA PRO A 213 12.35 3.16 -10.53
C PRO A 213 12.32 1.67 -10.20
N SER A 214 13.45 0.99 -10.40
CA SER A 214 13.62 -0.42 -10.05
C SER A 214 13.34 -0.68 -8.56
N ARG A 215 12.64 -1.78 -8.26
CA ARG A 215 12.40 -2.30 -6.91
C ARG A 215 13.69 -2.80 -6.26
N LEU A 216 14.66 -3.22 -7.07
CA LEU A 216 15.92 -3.80 -6.61
C LEU A 216 16.78 -2.81 -5.81
N TYR A 217 16.55 -1.50 -5.97
CA TYR A 217 17.22 -0.47 -5.19
C TYR A 217 16.84 -0.47 -3.71
N TYR A 218 15.78 -1.18 -3.35
CA TYR A 218 15.19 -1.16 -2.03
C TYR A 218 15.24 -2.56 -1.42
N THR A 219 15.51 -2.59 -0.11
CA THR A 219 15.51 -3.81 0.70
C THR A 219 14.64 -3.54 1.91
N GLU A 220 13.66 -4.40 2.15
CA GLU A 220 12.81 -4.32 3.32
C GLU A 220 13.63 -4.54 4.60
N THR A 221 13.46 -3.65 5.56
CA THR A 221 14.06 -3.72 6.90
C THR A 221 12.99 -3.39 7.92
N GLU A 222 13.27 -3.64 9.21
CA GLU A 222 12.35 -3.28 10.30
C GLU A 222 11.97 -1.78 10.27
N ASP A 223 12.96 -0.90 10.06
CA ASP A 223 12.74 0.55 9.94
C ASP A 223 12.05 0.98 8.63
N LYS A 224 12.09 0.12 7.60
CA LYS A 224 11.55 0.41 6.27
C LYS A 224 10.70 -0.77 5.76
N PRO A 225 9.58 -1.06 6.43
CA PRO A 225 8.76 -2.22 6.12
C PRO A 225 8.04 -2.09 4.77
N LEU A 226 8.02 -0.90 4.17
CA LEU A 226 7.39 -0.60 2.88
C LEU A 226 8.41 -0.39 1.76
N ALA A 227 9.69 -0.72 1.99
CA ALA A 227 10.77 -0.50 1.05
C ALA A 227 10.46 -1.10 -0.33
N GLY A 228 10.48 -0.25 -1.36
CA GLY A 228 10.29 -0.66 -2.75
C GLY A 228 8.83 -0.82 -3.19
N LEU A 229 7.86 -0.65 -2.29
CA LEU A 229 6.46 -0.46 -2.68
C LEU A 229 6.30 0.91 -3.35
N ARG A 230 5.58 0.97 -4.46
CA ARG A 230 5.33 2.18 -5.23
C ARG A 230 3.90 2.66 -4.96
N PHE A 231 3.74 3.95 -4.72
CA PHE A 231 2.44 4.52 -4.40
C PHE A 231 2.11 5.81 -5.14
N GLY A 232 0.84 5.94 -5.50
CA GLY A 232 0.25 7.16 -6.08
C GLY A 232 -0.27 8.09 -4.98
N VAL A 233 -0.40 9.38 -5.27
CA VAL A 233 -1.02 10.33 -4.33
C VAL A 233 -1.99 11.25 -5.06
N LYS A 234 -3.18 11.41 -4.47
CA LYS A 234 -4.18 12.39 -4.89
C LYS A 234 -3.59 13.81 -4.90
N ASP A 235 -3.92 14.59 -5.93
CA ASP A 235 -3.46 15.98 -6.13
C ASP A 235 -4.11 17.01 -5.18
N ILE A 236 -4.14 16.69 -3.88
CA ILE A 236 -4.47 17.59 -2.78
C ILE A 236 -3.43 17.52 -1.66
N PHE A 237 -2.57 16.51 -1.65
CA PHE A 237 -1.48 16.38 -0.71
C PHE A 237 -0.28 17.16 -1.26
N HIS A 238 0.30 18.04 -0.44
CA HIS A 238 1.51 18.73 -0.84
C HIS A 238 2.69 17.76 -0.89
N VAL A 239 3.53 17.94 -1.92
CA VAL A 239 4.78 17.19 -2.11
C VAL A 239 5.88 18.21 -2.40
N LYS A 240 6.92 18.22 -1.58
CA LYS A 240 8.01 19.19 -1.71
C LYS A 240 8.63 19.16 -3.11
N GLY A 241 8.77 20.33 -3.73
CA GLY A 241 9.34 20.51 -5.08
C GLY A 241 8.35 20.36 -6.23
N VAL A 242 7.16 19.82 -5.97
CA VAL A 242 6.08 19.60 -6.94
C VAL A 242 4.93 20.58 -6.67
N GLY A 243 4.24 21.03 -7.72
CA GLY A 243 3.03 21.83 -7.57
C GLY A 243 1.79 20.97 -7.32
N THR A 244 0.92 21.45 -6.44
CA THR A 244 -0.38 20.82 -6.13
C THR A 244 -1.49 21.69 -6.72
N SER A 245 -2.47 21.08 -7.40
CA SER A 245 -3.52 21.85 -8.08
C SER A 245 -4.92 21.69 -7.48
N GLY A 246 -5.21 20.61 -6.75
CA GLY A 246 -6.59 20.32 -6.32
C GLY A 246 -7.55 20.14 -7.50
N GLY A 247 -7.04 19.81 -8.69
CA GLY A 247 -7.81 19.84 -9.94
C GLY A 247 -8.18 21.25 -10.43
N ASN A 248 -7.55 22.31 -9.90
CA ASN A 248 -7.84 23.69 -10.25
C ASN A 248 -6.60 24.43 -10.79
N ARG A 249 -6.69 24.93 -12.03
CA ARG A 249 -5.61 25.66 -12.70
C ARG A 249 -5.23 26.97 -11.99
N ALA A 250 -6.23 27.72 -11.51
CA ALA A 250 -6.00 28.98 -10.82
C ALA A 250 -5.29 28.75 -9.47
N TYR A 251 -5.64 27.68 -8.76
CA TYR A 251 -4.95 27.26 -7.54
C TYR A 251 -3.48 26.95 -7.82
N PHE A 252 -3.20 26.15 -8.86
CA PHE A 252 -1.83 25.83 -9.27
C PHE A 252 -0.99 27.08 -9.60
N TYR A 253 -1.52 28.03 -10.36
CA TYR A 253 -0.78 29.26 -10.71
C TYR A 253 -0.62 30.24 -9.55
N LEU A 254 -1.53 30.19 -8.57
CA LEU A 254 -1.43 31.00 -7.37
C LEU A 254 -0.31 30.50 -6.46
N TYR A 255 -0.34 29.21 -6.10
CA TYR A 255 0.55 28.63 -5.09
C TYR A 255 1.83 27.99 -5.64
N GLY A 256 1.82 27.48 -6.87
CA GLY A 256 3.00 26.92 -7.52
C GLY A 256 3.55 25.67 -6.83
N ARG A 257 4.88 25.55 -6.76
CA ARG A 257 5.59 24.42 -6.14
C ARG A 257 5.51 24.50 -4.62
N GLN A 258 5.28 23.34 -3.99
CA GLN A 258 5.18 23.23 -2.54
C GLN A 258 6.57 23.12 -1.90
N ASN A 259 6.71 23.69 -0.70
CA ASN A 259 7.95 23.66 0.08
C ASN A 259 8.02 22.50 1.07
N ASN A 260 6.87 21.89 1.38
CA ASN A 260 6.74 20.80 2.34
C ASN A 260 6.02 19.62 1.70
N THR A 261 6.37 18.42 2.15
CA THR A 261 5.60 17.20 1.90
C THR A 261 4.63 17.01 3.06
N ALA A 262 3.36 16.70 2.78
CA ALA A 262 2.36 16.43 3.81
C ALA A 262 2.85 15.30 4.75
N PRO A 263 2.72 15.42 6.08
CA PRO A 263 3.26 14.43 7.01
C PRO A 263 2.75 13.00 6.76
N ALA A 264 1.49 12.85 6.34
CA ALA A 264 0.95 11.56 5.92
C ALA A 264 1.76 10.91 4.77
N ILE A 265 2.17 11.71 3.79
CA ILE A 265 2.96 11.23 2.64
C ILE A 265 4.42 11.03 3.02
N GLN A 266 4.99 11.95 3.82
CA GLN A 266 6.37 11.84 4.30
C GLN A 266 6.57 10.54 5.09
N ARG A 267 5.62 10.16 5.93
CA ARG A 267 5.68 8.89 6.69
C ARG A 267 5.80 7.66 5.79
N LEU A 268 5.06 7.59 4.67
CA LEU A 268 5.21 6.48 3.71
C LEU A 268 6.61 6.44 3.09
N ILE A 269 7.14 7.61 2.74
CA ILE A 269 8.50 7.75 2.19
C ILE A 269 9.54 7.31 3.21
N ASP A 270 9.39 7.71 4.47
CA ASP A 270 10.29 7.35 5.57
C ASP A 270 10.28 5.83 5.82
N LEU A 271 9.11 5.18 5.70
CA LEU A 271 8.92 3.73 5.75
C LEU A 271 9.43 3.00 4.48
N GLY A 272 9.98 3.73 3.50
CA GLY A 272 10.63 3.18 2.31
C GLY A 272 9.79 3.10 1.04
N ALA A 273 8.54 3.57 1.06
CA ALA A 273 7.68 3.58 -0.12
C ALA A 273 8.10 4.68 -1.13
N VAL A 274 7.79 4.46 -2.41
CA VAL A 274 8.26 5.27 -3.54
C VAL A 274 7.09 5.97 -4.23
N LEU A 275 7.15 7.30 -4.31
CA LEU A 275 6.03 8.15 -4.74
C LEU A 275 5.88 8.31 -6.28
N VAL A 276 4.62 8.39 -6.73
CA VAL A 276 4.09 8.84 -8.05
C VAL A 276 2.86 9.78 -7.82
N VAL A 277 2.45 10.66 -8.74
CA VAL A 277 1.40 11.72 -8.50
C VAL A 277 0.21 11.69 -9.48
N ASP A 278 -1.04 11.72 -8.94
CA ASP A 278 -2.28 11.26 -9.61
C ASP A 278 -3.22 12.38 -10.18
N LEU A 279 -4.21 12.02 -11.03
CA LEU A 279 -5.22 12.85 -11.76
C LEU A 279 -6.66 12.74 -11.23
N HIS A 280 -7.47 13.76 -11.53
CA HIS A 280 -8.84 13.88 -11.03
C HIS A 280 -9.93 13.19 -11.90
N ALA A 281 -9.69 12.87 -13.18
CA ALA A 281 -10.73 12.34 -14.10
C ALA A 281 -10.25 11.24 -15.08
N PRO A 282 -9.64 10.14 -14.59
CA PRO A 282 -9.21 9.00 -15.40
C PRO A 282 -10.34 8.24 -16.10
N PHE A 283 -9.97 7.28 -16.94
CA PHE A 283 -10.81 6.18 -17.39
C PHE A 283 -10.87 5.07 -16.36
N ASN A 284 -12.05 4.47 -16.21
CA ASN A 284 -12.26 3.34 -15.31
C ASN A 284 -11.69 2.08 -15.99
N PRO A 285 -10.69 1.37 -15.41
CA PRO A 285 -10.13 0.15 -15.99
C PRO A 285 -11.05 -1.08 -15.96
N ARG A 286 -12.24 -1.00 -15.36
CA ARG A 286 -13.21 -2.10 -15.26
C ARG A 286 -14.25 -2.06 -16.36
N GLY A 287 -14.88 -3.21 -16.58
CA GLY A 287 -15.89 -3.39 -17.62
C GLY A 287 -15.33 -3.03 -18.99
N ASP A 288 -16.03 -2.15 -19.70
CA ASP A 288 -15.68 -1.72 -21.06
C ASP A 288 -14.68 -0.55 -21.13
N GLY A 289 -14.16 -0.07 -20.00
CA GLY A 289 -13.27 1.10 -19.96
C GLY A 289 -14.00 2.45 -19.86
N TYR A 290 -15.33 2.49 -19.95
CA TYR A 290 -16.13 3.72 -20.06
C TYR A 290 -17.12 3.91 -18.91
N GLN A 291 -16.93 3.19 -17.81
CA GLN A 291 -17.67 3.43 -16.58
C GLN A 291 -17.20 4.71 -15.87
N ASP A 292 -18.05 5.28 -15.04
CA ASP A 292 -17.70 6.30 -14.06
C ASP A 292 -16.75 5.66 -13.02
N PRO A 293 -15.53 6.21 -12.85
CA PRO A 293 -14.60 5.71 -11.85
C PRO A 293 -14.97 6.07 -10.39
N SER A 294 -16.05 6.84 -10.18
CA SER A 294 -16.45 7.46 -8.91
C SER A 294 -15.42 8.48 -8.41
N GLY A 295 -15.65 9.11 -7.26
CA GLY A 295 -14.77 10.17 -6.79
C GLY A 295 -14.95 10.54 -5.33
N SER A 296 -14.10 11.41 -4.79
CA SER A 296 -13.12 12.27 -5.50
C SER A 296 -11.68 11.73 -5.58
N SER A 297 -11.36 10.60 -4.94
CA SER A 297 -10.03 9.96 -5.05
C SER A 297 -9.94 9.09 -6.30
N THR A 298 -10.29 9.69 -7.44
CA THR A 298 -10.56 9.01 -8.70
C THR A 298 -9.29 8.47 -9.36
N GLY A 299 -8.26 9.30 -9.54
CA GLY A 299 -6.92 8.89 -10.01
C GLY A 299 -6.29 7.79 -9.19
N PRO A 300 -6.19 7.94 -7.85
CA PRO A 300 -5.70 6.88 -6.98
C PRO A 300 -6.42 5.53 -7.18
N GLY A 301 -7.76 5.54 -7.19
CA GLY A 301 -8.55 4.32 -7.40
C GLY A 301 -8.32 3.71 -8.78
N ALA A 302 -8.48 4.49 -9.86
CA ALA A 302 -8.32 3.99 -11.22
C ALA A 302 -6.87 3.54 -11.51
N GLY A 303 -5.87 4.28 -11.02
CA GLY A 303 -4.46 3.96 -11.18
C GLY A 303 -4.10 2.62 -10.55
N VAL A 304 -4.55 2.36 -9.32
CA VAL A 304 -4.33 1.05 -8.67
C VAL A 304 -5.16 -0.05 -9.37
N GLY A 305 -6.33 0.26 -9.89
CA GLY A 305 -7.12 -0.69 -10.66
C GLY A 305 -6.49 -1.08 -12.00
N ALA A 306 -5.70 -0.18 -12.59
CA ALA A 306 -5.15 -0.29 -13.93
C ALA A 306 -3.72 -0.83 -14.01
N TYR A 307 -2.84 -0.40 -13.09
CA TYR A 307 -1.40 -0.53 -13.30
C TYR A 307 -0.75 -1.48 -12.28
N ASP A 308 -0.26 -2.62 -12.76
CA ASP A 308 0.41 -3.62 -11.93
C ASP A 308 1.69 -3.10 -11.25
N TRP A 309 2.36 -2.14 -11.89
CA TRP A 309 3.57 -1.52 -11.35
C TRP A 309 3.30 -0.55 -10.18
N LEU A 310 2.03 -0.15 -9.96
CA LEU A 310 1.59 0.70 -8.84
C LEU A 310 0.98 -0.18 -7.74
N ASP A 311 1.57 -0.23 -6.55
CA ASP A 311 1.13 -1.18 -5.51
C ASP A 311 -0.05 -0.67 -4.69
N LEU A 312 -0.05 0.63 -4.39
CA LEU A 312 -1.08 1.31 -3.61
C LEU A 312 -1.25 2.76 -4.05
N ALA A 313 -2.30 3.44 -3.58
CA ALA A 313 -2.41 4.88 -3.77
C ALA A 313 -3.15 5.54 -2.60
N VAL A 314 -2.74 6.77 -2.28
CA VAL A 314 -3.30 7.57 -1.19
C VAL A 314 -4.33 8.53 -1.73
N GLY A 315 -5.47 8.60 -1.04
CA GLY A 315 -6.50 9.60 -1.29
C GLY A 315 -7.08 10.14 0.02
N SER A 316 -8.23 10.80 -0.09
CA SER A 316 -8.96 11.33 1.05
C SER A 316 -10.43 10.93 1.04
N ASP A 317 -11.05 10.82 2.21
CA ASP A 317 -12.47 10.55 2.39
C ASP A 317 -13.11 11.55 3.37
N THR A 318 -13.92 12.47 2.83
CA THR A 318 -14.79 13.37 3.62
C THR A 318 -16.25 12.91 3.60
N GLY A 319 -16.69 12.27 2.52
CA GLY A 319 -18.09 11.89 2.30
C GLY A 319 -18.30 10.52 1.65
N GLY A 320 -17.22 9.82 1.28
CA GLY A 320 -17.21 8.61 0.46
C GLY A 320 -16.11 8.58 -0.59
N SER A 321 -15.16 9.51 -0.55
CA SER A 321 -14.19 9.73 -1.63
C SER A 321 -13.12 8.64 -1.78
N MET A 322 -12.96 7.76 -0.78
CA MET A 322 -12.18 6.53 -0.92
C MET A 322 -13.09 5.35 -1.24
N ARG A 323 -14.21 5.24 -0.51
CA ARG A 323 -15.13 4.11 -0.59
C ARG A 323 -15.83 4.01 -1.95
N GLY A 324 -16.20 5.14 -2.54
CA GLY A 324 -16.78 5.27 -3.87
C GLY A 324 -15.89 4.63 -4.95
N PRO A 325 -14.68 5.17 -5.19
CA PRO A 325 -13.73 4.57 -6.13
C PRO A 325 -13.36 3.13 -5.77
N ALA A 326 -13.23 2.75 -4.49
CA ALA A 326 -12.98 1.35 -4.11
C ALA A 326 -14.08 0.42 -4.64
N GLY A 327 -15.34 0.84 -4.50
CA GLY A 327 -16.50 0.16 -5.04
C GLY A 327 -16.46 0.03 -6.56
N SER A 328 -16.23 1.15 -7.26
CA SER A 328 -16.22 1.18 -8.73
C SER A 328 -15.04 0.43 -9.36
N GLN A 329 -13.91 0.34 -8.65
CA GLN A 329 -12.68 -0.31 -9.13
C GLN A 329 -12.46 -1.72 -8.60
N GLY A 330 -13.30 -2.20 -7.67
CA GLY A 330 -13.11 -3.51 -7.03
C GLY A 330 -11.79 -3.59 -6.27
N LEU A 331 -11.52 -2.59 -5.44
CA LEU A 331 -10.28 -2.47 -4.64
C LEU A 331 -10.57 -2.52 -3.15
N PHE A 332 -9.55 -2.86 -2.37
CA PHE A 332 -9.56 -2.56 -0.94
C PHE A 332 -9.35 -1.05 -0.79
N GLY A 333 -10.31 -0.36 -0.20
CA GLY A 333 -10.19 1.08 0.04
C GLY A 333 -10.83 1.48 1.34
N ASN A 334 -10.07 2.12 2.23
CA ASN A 334 -10.55 2.46 3.56
C ASN A 334 -10.71 3.97 3.76
N ARG A 335 -11.72 4.31 4.55
CA ARG A 335 -11.77 5.53 5.35
C ARG A 335 -11.37 5.16 6.78
N PRO A 336 -10.22 5.62 7.30
CA PRO A 336 -9.86 5.30 8.67
C PRO A 336 -10.70 6.13 9.67
N SER A 337 -10.52 5.87 10.95
CA SER A 337 -11.05 6.72 12.01
C SER A 337 -10.59 8.17 11.84
N THR A 338 -11.47 9.12 12.15
CA THR A 338 -11.10 10.55 12.10
C THR A 338 -9.97 10.83 13.10
N GLY A 339 -8.87 11.38 12.57
CA GLY A 339 -7.64 11.64 13.33
C GLY A 339 -6.56 10.56 13.23
N ALA A 340 -6.75 9.49 12.44
CA ALA A 340 -5.79 8.39 12.30
C ALA A 340 -4.39 8.82 11.80
N ILE A 341 -4.31 9.91 11.03
CA ILE A 341 -3.07 10.47 10.54
C ILE A 341 -3.23 11.97 10.28
N SER A 342 -2.14 12.73 10.39
CA SER A 342 -2.14 14.18 10.16
C SER A 342 -2.50 14.55 8.71
N LEU A 343 -3.37 15.53 8.55
CA LEU A 343 -3.75 16.15 7.28
C LEU A 343 -3.13 17.54 7.09
N GLU A 344 -2.08 17.87 7.84
CA GLU A 344 -1.32 19.09 7.59
C GLU A 344 -0.76 19.09 6.16
N HIS A 345 -0.82 20.26 5.51
CA HIS A 345 -0.43 20.43 4.09
C HIS A 345 -1.26 19.56 3.11
N VAL A 346 -2.53 19.34 3.43
CA VAL A 346 -3.54 18.80 2.51
C VAL A 346 -4.58 19.88 2.25
N ILE A 347 -5.01 20.05 0.99
CA ILE A 347 -6.10 20.99 0.66
C ILE A 347 -7.37 20.53 1.39
N PRO A 348 -7.95 21.35 2.29
CA PRO A 348 -9.05 20.90 3.13
C PRO A 348 -10.39 20.91 2.39
N LEU A 349 -11.29 20.03 2.83
CA LEU A 349 -12.73 20.17 2.61
C LEU A 349 -13.44 20.45 3.94
N SER A 350 -13.15 19.68 4.98
CA SER A 350 -13.61 19.96 6.35
C SER A 350 -12.79 19.17 7.37
N PRO A 351 -12.07 19.84 8.29
CA PRO A 351 -11.33 19.17 9.36
C PRO A 351 -12.20 18.30 10.28
N VAL A 352 -13.51 18.53 10.32
CA VAL A 352 -14.48 17.76 11.12
C VAL A 352 -14.52 16.29 10.68
N SER A 353 -14.30 16.02 9.40
CA SER A 353 -14.54 14.69 8.83
C SER A 353 -13.51 14.21 7.80
N ASP A 354 -12.60 15.08 7.35
CA ASP A 354 -11.53 14.72 6.43
C ASP A 354 -10.64 13.62 7.03
N THR A 355 -10.29 12.64 6.20
CA THR A 355 -9.38 11.55 6.52
C THR A 355 -8.51 11.22 5.31
N ALA A 356 -7.32 10.67 5.53
CA ALA A 356 -6.48 10.10 4.47
C ALA A 356 -6.58 8.58 4.50
N GLY A 357 -6.96 7.99 3.38
CA GLY A 357 -7.09 6.54 3.22
C GLY A 357 -6.19 6.04 2.10
N MET A 358 -6.21 4.72 1.88
CA MET A 358 -5.47 4.13 0.78
C MET A 358 -6.27 3.11 -0.03
N PHE A 359 -5.81 2.86 -1.25
CA PHE A 359 -6.24 1.77 -2.13
C PHE A 359 -5.17 0.71 -2.26
N ALA A 360 -5.57 -0.56 -2.31
CA ALA A 360 -4.71 -1.67 -2.72
C ALA A 360 -5.51 -2.75 -3.47
N ARG A 361 -4.83 -3.54 -4.31
CA ARG A 361 -5.41 -4.71 -4.99
C ARG A 361 -5.53 -5.95 -4.09
N SER A 362 -4.76 -6.02 -3.01
CA SER A 362 -4.71 -7.16 -2.10
C SER A 362 -5.02 -6.74 -0.66
N GLY A 363 -5.87 -7.52 0.01
CA GLY A 363 -6.16 -7.32 1.43
C GLY A 363 -4.92 -7.45 2.32
N SER A 364 -3.96 -8.31 1.96
CA SER A 364 -2.71 -8.46 2.73
C SER A 364 -1.79 -7.24 2.62
N LEU A 365 -1.74 -6.60 1.45
CA LEU A 365 -0.98 -5.37 1.24
C LEU A 365 -1.67 -4.20 1.95
N TRP A 366 -2.99 -4.07 1.77
CA TRP A 366 -3.79 -3.08 2.48
C TRP A 366 -3.59 -3.18 4.00
N ALA A 367 -3.63 -4.38 4.56
CA ALA A 367 -3.40 -4.62 5.98
C ALA A 367 -2.00 -4.20 6.43
N LYS A 368 -0.95 -4.69 5.75
CA LYS A 368 0.45 -4.37 6.04
C LYS A 368 0.67 -2.86 6.09
N VAL A 369 0.14 -2.13 5.12
CA VAL A 369 0.36 -0.69 5.05
C VAL A 369 -0.53 0.05 6.04
N THR A 370 -1.76 -0.39 6.29
CA THR A 370 -2.63 0.16 7.34
C THR A 370 -1.96 0.12 8.71
N GLN A 371 -1.36 -1.02 9.08
CA GLN A 371 -0.63 -1.20 10.34
C GLN A 371 0.62 -0.31 10.42
N ALA A 372 1.40 -0.21 9.34
CA ALA A 372 2.62 0.58 9.33
C ALA A 372 2.35 2.10 9.28
N TRP A 373 1.35 2.50 8.49
CA TRP A 373 1.10 3.90 8.13
C TRP A 373 0.34 4.65 9.22
N TYR A 374 -0.66 4.04 9.86
CA TYR A 374 -1.37 4.66 10.98
C TYR A 374 -0.66 4.34 12.30
N PRO A 375 -0.04 5.33 12.98
CA PRO A 375 0.86 5.06 14.11
C PRO A 375 0.14 4.74 15.43
N ASP A 376 -1.07 5.27 15.64
CA ASP A 376 -1.64 5.45 16.99
C ASP A 376 -2.90 4.58 17.22
N PHE A 377 -2.83 3.28 16.92
CA PHE A 377 -3.91 2.33 17.22
C PHE A 377 -3.43 1.18 18.09
N ALA A 378 -4.33 0.67 18.93
CA ALA A 378 -4.06 -0.49 19.76
C ALA A 378 -4.07 -1.77 18.91
N SER A 379 -3.12 -2.66 19.16
CA SER A 379 -2.94 -3.93 18.46
C SER A 379 -3.27 -5.17 19.29
N ASN A 380 -3.66 -5.00 20.56
CA ASN A 380 -3.65 -6.10 21.56
C ASN A 380 -5.05 -6.72 21.77
N TYR A 381 -5.84 -6.84 20.72
CA TYR A 381 -7.15 -7.49 20.75
C TYR A 381 -7.01 -8.99 20.52
N THR A 382 -7.70 -9.80 21.32
CA THR A 382 -7.52 -11.26 21.39
C THR A 382 -8.58 -12.06 20.63
N SER A 383 -9.66 -11.42 20.17
CA SER A 383 -10.77 -12.06 19.47
C SER A 383 -11.35 -11.16 18.37
N TYR A 384 -12.24 -11.69 17.54
CA TYR A 384 -13.06 -10.92 16.60
C TYR A 384 -14.49 -10.75 17.16
N PRO A 385 -15.23 -9.70 16.73
CA PRO A 385 -16.63 -9.55 17.10
C PRO A 385 -17.44 -10.78 16.69
N THR A 386 -18.28 -11.27 17.61
CA THR A 386 -19.19 -12.42 17.36
C THR A 386 -20.59 -11.97 16.96
N ILE A 387 -20.79 -10.67 16.73
CA ILE A 387 -22.04 -10.08 16.23
C ILE A 387 -21.78 -9.50 14.83
N LEU A 388 -22.58 -9.94 13.85
CA LEU A 388 -22.59 -9.38 12.50
C LEU A 388 -23.87 -8.58 12.27
N TYR A 389 -23.78 -7.26 12.19
CA TYR A 389 -24.91 -6.40 11.87
C TYR A 389 -25.03 -6.25 10.35
N GLN A 390 -26.16 -6.68 9.78
CA GLN A 390 -26.41 -6.55 8.34
C GLN A 390 -27.46 -5.46 8.09
N SER A 391 -27.11 -4.44 7.31
CA SER A 391 -28.05 -3.36 6.99
C SER A 391 -29.33 -3.89 6.34
N THR A 392 -30.45 -3.32 6.77
CA THR A 392 -31.77 -3.50 6.16
C THR A 392 -32.04 -2.55 4.99
N ALA A 393 -31.17 -1.54 4.77
CA ALA A 393 -31.28 -0.63 3.64
C ALA A 393 -31.01 -1.40 2.34
N ARG A 394 -31.94 -1.30 1.37
CA ARG A 394 -31.85 -2.03 0.10
C ARG A 394 -31.09 -1.22 -0.95
N GLY A 395 -30.29 -1.92 -1.76
CA GLY A 395 -29.75 -1.40 -3.02
C GLY A 395 -28.26 -1.11 -3.05
N GLY A 396 -27.58 -1.11 -1.91
CA GLY A 396 -26.16 -0.78 -1.78
C GLY A 396 -25.92 0.71 -1.51
N ALA A 397 -24.66 1.11 -1.31
CA ALA A 397 -24.32 2.52 -1.10
C ALA A 397 -24.69 3.32 -2.35
N TRP A 398 -25.55 4.34 -2.21
CA TRP A 398 -25.97 5.26 -3.28
C TRP A 398 -26.84 4.67 -4.41
N SER A 399 -26.88 3.35 -4.58
CA SER A 399 -27.75 2.71 -5.58
C SER A 399 -29.10 2.37 -4.98
N GLY A 400 -30.09 3.24 -5.16
CA GLY A 400 -31.52 2.87 -5.01
C GLY A 400 -32.02 1.89 -6.09
N GLY A 401 -31.11 1.13 -6.72
CA GLY A 401 -31.39 0.25 -7.85
C GLY A 401 -31.70 -1.18 -7.43
N ASN A 402 -32.33 -1.94 -8.32
CA ASN A 402 -32.59 -3.37 -8.11
C ASN A 402 -31.28 -4.16 -8.09
N VAL A 403 -31.02 -4.89 -7.01
CA VAL A 403 -29.93 -5.85 -6.93
C VAL A 403 -30.27 -7.04 -7.83
N SER A 404 -29.36 -7.43 -8.73
CA SER A 404 -29.58 -8.60 -9.60
C SER A 404 -29.51 -9.91 -8.81
N ASP A 405 -30.02 -11.00 -9.38
CA ASP A 405 -29.92 -12.32 -8.74
C ASP A 405 -28.45 -12.76 -8.60
N GLU A 406 -27.61 -12.46 -9.60
CA GLU A 406 -26.17 -12.73 -9.56
C GLU A 406 -25.50 -11.94 -8.43
N ALA A 407 -25.79 -10.64 -8.30
CA ALA A 407 -25.24 -9.82 -7.22
C ALA A 407 -25.72 -10.31 -5.85
N THR A 408 -27.00 -10.71 -5.75
CA THR A 408 -27.58 -11.27 -4.52
C THR A 408 -26.88 -12.56 -4.11
N ASN A 409 -26.55 -13.43 -5.08
CA ASN A 409 -25.80 -14.67 -4.81
C ASN A 409 -24.38 -14.39 -4.31
N VAL A 410 -23.67 -13.44 -4.94
CA VAL A 410 -22.32 -13.03 -4.51
C VAL A 410 -22.36 -12.47 -3.08
N ILE A 411 -23.30 -11.56 -2.80
CA ILE A 411 -23.48 -10.96 -1.48
C ILE A 411 -23.80 -12.02 -0.43
N THR A 412 -24.79 -12.88 -0.68
CA THR A 412 -25.22 -13.91 0.28
C THR A 412 -24.11 -14.91 0.54
N SER A 413 -23.35 -15.29 -0.50
CA SER A 413 -22.18 -16.16 -0.35
C SER A 413 -21.12 -15.53 0.53
N PHE A 414 -20.80 -14.25 0.32
CA PHE A 414 -19.84 -13.53 1.16
C PHE A 414 -20.30 -13.41 2.62
N VAL A 415 -21.58 -13.06 2.85
CA VAL A 415 -22.14 -12.94 4.20
C VAL A 415 -22.04 -14.27 4.94
N GLY A 416 -22.42 -15.39 4.32
CA GLY A 416 -22.31 -16.71 4.97
C GLY A 416 -20.87 -17.15 5.27
N LYS A 417 -19.89 -16.76 4.42
CA LYS A 417 -18.45 -16.93 4.71
C LYS A 417 -18.03 -16.13 5.93
N LEU A 418 -18.48 -14.88 6.01
CA LEU A 418 -18.15 -13.97 7.11
C LEU A 418 -18.79 -14.42 8.43
N GLU A 419 -20.05 -14.87 8.41
CA GLU A 419 -20.74 -15.50 9.56
C GLU A 419 -19.95 -16.72 10.06
N SER A 420 -19.53 -17.60 9.14
CA SER A 420 -18.74 -18.78 9.47
C SER A 420 -17.38 -18.40 10.09
N PHE A 421 -16.71 -17.39 9.54
CA PHE A 421 -15.42 -16.90 10.03
C PHE A 421 -15.55 -16.30 11.44
N LEU A 422 -16.54 -15.44 11.66
CA LEU A 422 -16.78 -14.76 12.94
C LEU A 422 -17.44 -15.67 13.99
N GLN A 423 -17.89 -16.87 13.59
CA GLN A 423 -18.73 -17.74 14.41
C GLN A 423 -19.98 -16.98 14.91
N ALA A 424 -20.57 -16.19 14.02
CA ALA A 424 -21.64 -15.24 14.30
C ALA A 424 -22.87 -15.54 13.43
N ASN A 425 -24.04 -15.10 13.87
CA ASN A 425 -25.23 -15.01 13.01
C ASN A 425 -25.48 -13.53 12.67
N SER A 426 -25.84 -13.26 11.41
CA SER A 426 -26.25 -11.92 11.00
C SER A 426 -27.54 -11.49 11.70
N THR A 427 -27.53 -10.25 12.20
CA THR A 427 -28.68 -9.58 12.79
C THR A 427 -29.08 -8.41 11.90
N PRO A 428 -30.35 -8.30 11.48
CA PRO A 428 -30.84 -7.14 10.74
C PRO A 428 -30.59 -5.85 11.52
N ALA A 429 -30.02 -4.85 10.87
CA ALA A 429 -29.61 -3.59 11.47
C ALA A 429 -30.25 -2.39 10.76
N ASN A 430 -30.68 -1.40 11.54
CA ASN A 430 -31.32 -0.20 11.04
C ASN A 430 -31.03 0.98 11.97
N TYR A 431 -30.23 1.95 11.51
CA TYR A 431 -29.84 3.10 12.31
C TYR A 431 -31.03 3.97 12.72
N THR A 432 -32.01 4.15 11.84
CA THR A 432 -33.19 5.00 12.14
C THR A 432 -34.03 4.36 13.24
N GLN A 433 -34.26 3.05 13.15
CA GLN A 433 -34.99 2.32 14.19
C GLN A 433 -34.22 2.34 15.52
N LEU A 434 -32.94 1.95 15.52
CA LEU A 434 -32.15 1.89 16.75
C LEU A 434 -32.08 3.27 17.41
N TRP A 435 -31.87 4.33 16.63
CA TRP A 435 -31.89 5.70 17.16
C TRP A 435 -33.21 6.03 17.82
N SER A 436 -34.35 5.77 17.17
CA SER A 436 -35.67 6.07 17.74
C SER A 436 -35.94 5.36 19.07
N GLU A 437 -35.25 4.25 19.33
CA GLU A 437 -35.36 3.47 20.56
C GLU A 437 -34.37 3.93 21.65
N THR A 438 -33.22 4.53 21.28
CA THR A 438 -32.08 4.78 22.19
C THR A 438 -31.53 6.22 22.19
N HIS A 439 -32.15 7.17 21.48
CA HIS A 439 -31.64 8.54 21.31
C HIS A 439 -31.58 9.39 22.60
N GLY A 440 -32.19 8.92 23.70
CA GLY A 440 -32.24 9.66 24.96
C GLY A 440 -32.92 11.03 24.81
N GLU A 441 -32.19 12.11 25.14
CA GLU A 441 -32.70 13.49 25.04
C GLU A 441 -32.47 14.13 23.65
N ALA A 442 -31.76 13.45 22.74
CA ALA A 442 -31.51 13.97 21.39
C ALA A 442 -32.81 14.03 20.54
N PRO A 443 -32.84 14.79 19.43
CA PRO A 443 -33.98 14.80 18.52
C PRO A 443 -34.41 13.39 18.08
N ALA A 444 -35.74 13.15 18.05
CA ALA A 444 -36.28 11.81 17.84
C ALA A 444 -36.00 11.23 16.43
N ASP A 445 -35.95 12.07 15.40
CA ASP A 445 -35.66 11.64 14.02
C ASP A 445 -34.22 11.98 13.64
N VAL A 446 -33.38 10.95 13.55
CA VAL A 446 -31.98 11.07 13.12
C VAL A 446 -31.84 11.58 11.69
N ASN A 447 -32.78 11.24 10.80
CA ASN A 447 -32.75 11.69 9.42
C ASN A 447 -32.98 13.19 9.37
N GLU A 448 -33.97 13.71 10.09
CA GLU A 448 -34.22 15.15 10.18
C GLU A 448 -33.02 15.88 10.82
N MET A 449 -32.48 15.33 11.92
CA MET A 449 -31.33 15.92 12.62
C MET A 449 -30.08 16.01 11.73
N LEU A 450 -29.81 14.99 10.92
CA LEU A 450 -28.58 14.88 10.13
C LEU A 450 -28.73 15.31 8.66
N TYR A 451 -29.95 15.53 8.16
CA TYR A 451 -30.22 15.83 6.75
C TYR A 451 -29.38 16.98 6.19
N LEU A 452 -29.35 18.12 6.90
CA LEU A 452 -28.58 19.29 6.49
C LEU A 452 -27.14 19.27 7.02
N THR A 453 -26.87 18.48 8.06
CA THR A 453 -25.66 18.56 8.86
C THR A 453 -24.40 18.44 7.99
N TYR A 454 -24.30 17.42 7.13
CA TYR A 454 -23.17 17.27 6.21
C TYR A 454 -22.97 18.50 5.33
N GLY A 455 -24.04 18.90 4.62
CA GLY A 455 -24.02 20.02 3.68
C GLY A 455 -23.64 21.33 4.36
N VAL A 456 -24.09 21.55 5.60
CA VAL A 456 -23.79 22.77 6.36
C VAL A 456 -22.31 22.89 6.66
N TYR A 457 -21.71 21.89 7.33
CA TYR A 457 -20.34 22.03 7.82
C TYR A 457 -19.32 22.00 6.68
N VAL A 458 -19.48 21.12 5.67
CA VAL A 458 -18.53 21.05 4.54
C VAL A 458 -18.56 22.31 3.66
N SER A 459 -19.70 22.99 3.60
CA SER A 459 -19.82 24.24 2.85
C SER A 459 -19.22 25.41 3.60
N HIS A 460 -19.44 25.47 4.92
CA HIS A 460 -18.88 26.51 5.79
C HIS A 460 -17.37 26.38 5.89
N ASP A 461 -16.86 25.22 6.34
CA ASP A 461 -15.43 24.98 6.57
C ASP A 461 -14.63 25.27 5.30
N GLN A 462 -15.01 24.66 4.16
CA GLN A 462 -14.23 24.85 2.95
C GLN A 462 -14.27 26.29 2.43
N TRP A 463 -15.40 26.99 2.59
CA TRP A 463 -15.46 28.39 2.20
C TRP A 463 -14.52 29.23 3.06
N GLN A 464 -14.53 29.04 4.38
CA GLN A 464 -13.69 29.83 5.29
C GLN A 464 -12.20 29.49 5.17
N GLU A 465 -11.86 28.20 5.08
CA GLU A 465 -10.47 27.72 5.11
C GLU A 465 -9.79 27.78 3.75
N LEU A 466 -10.55 27.66 2.65
CA LEU A 466 -10.01 27.60 1.29
C LEU A 466 -10.62 28.67 0.39
N GLY A 467 -11.94 28.70 0.23
CA GLY A 467 -12.61 29.50 -0.81
C GLY A 467 -12.35 31.01 -0.69
N LYS A 468 -12.63 31.57 0.49
CA LYS A 468 -12.46 33.00 0.78
C LYS A 468 -11.00 33.46 0.63
N PRO A 469 -10.00 32.86 1.32
CA PRO A 469 -8.60 33.28 1.15
C PRO A 469 -8.12 33.07 -0.28
N PHE A 470 -8.55 32.00 -0.97
CA PHE A 470 -8.18 31.76 -2.35
C PHE A 470 -8.62 32.88 -3.30
N PHE A 471 -9.85 33.38 -3.17
CA PHE A 471 -10.35 34.50 -3.98
C PHE A 471 -9.60 35.80 -3.68
N GLU A 472 -9.37 36.10 -2.39
CA GLU A 472 -8.65 37.31 -1.95
C GLU A 472 -7.20 37.33 -2.46
N GLU A 473 -6.47 36.24 -2.28
CA GLU A 473 -5.07 36.09 -2.70
C GLU A 473 -4.93 36.08 -4.22
N TYR A 474 -5.84 35.40 -4.93
CA TYR A 474 -5.83 35.38 -6.39
C TYR A 474 -6.07 36.78 -6.96
N ALA A 475 -7.06 37.50 -6.44
CA ALA A 475 -7.32 38.88 -6.85
C ALA A 475 -6.12 39.80 -6.57
N ALA A 476 -5.47 39.65 -5.41
CA ALA A 476 -4.28 40.42 -5.06
C ALA A 476 -3.10 40.17 -6.03
N LYS A 477 -2.92 38.93 -6.50
CA LYS A 477 -1.82 38.55 -7.42
C LYS A 477 -2.10 38.86 -8.89
N PHE A 478 -3.36 38.83 -9.31
CA PHE A 478 -3.75 38.86 -10.74
C PHE A 478 -4.64 40.05 -11.13
N ASP A 479 -4.31 41.26 -10.64
CA ASP A 479 -4.96 42.53 -10.99
C ASP A 479 -6.47 42.59 -10.70
N GLY A 480 -6.91 42.00 -9.59
CA GLY A 480 -8.33 41.97 -9.19
C GLY A 480 -9.19 40.95 -9.95
N ARG A 481 -8.60 40.10 -10.79
CA ARG A 481 -9.31 38.99 -11.45
C ARG A 481 -9.75 37.93 -10.43
N GLN A 482 -10.83 37.23 -10.74
CA GLN A 482 -11.32 36.12 -9.91
C GLN A 482 -10.89 34.76 -10.49
N PRO A 483 -10.62 33.75 -9.64
CA PRO A 483 -10.32 32.40 -10.10
C PRO A 483 -11.59 31.73 -10.65
N TYR A 484 -11.45 30.87 -11.66
CA TYR A 484 -12.55 30.02 -12.12
C TYR A 484 -12.67 28.78 -11.23
N ILE A 485 -13.88 28.49 -10.77
CA ILE A 485 -14.20 27.35 -9.90
C ILE A 485 -15.10 26.38 -10.67
N ASN A 486 -14.83 25.09 -10.50
CA ASN A 486 -15.70 24.06 -11.06
C ASN A 486 -17.14 24.21 -10.50
N PRO A 487 -18.19 24.03 -11.32
CA PRO A 487 -19.57 24.21 -10.88
C PRO A 487 -19.96 23.42 -9.62
N GLY A 488 -19.41 22.23 -9.39
CA GLY A 488 -19.72 21.41 -8.21
C GLY A 488 -19.33 22.09 -6.89
N PRO A 489 -18.03 22.36 -6.65
CA PRO A 489 -17.59 23.13 -5.49
C PRO A 489 -18.19 24.54 -5.40
N LEU A 490 -18.38 25.23 -6.53
CA LEU A 490 -18.97 26.57 -6.54
C LEU A 490 -20.41 26.56 -6.01
N ALA A 491 -21.26 25.64 -6.49
CA ALA A 491 -22.63 25.50 -6.02
C ALA A 491 -22.70 25.19 -4.52
N ARG A 492 -21.76 24.38 -4.01
CA ARG A 492 -21.64 24.13 -2.56
C ARG A 492 -21.35 25.42 -1.79
N TRP A 493 -20.40 26.22 -2.24
CA TRP A 493 -20.03 27.48 -1.56
C TRP A 493 -21.13 28.54 -1.64
N GLU A 494 -21.80 28.68 -2.79
CA GLU A 494 -22.95 29.57 -2.96
C GLU A 494 -24.10 29.16 -2.05
N TRP A 495 -24.39 27.85 -1.98
CA TRP A 495 -25.39 27.32 -1.06
C TRP A 495 -25.02 27.59 0.40
N GLY A 496 -23.77 27.31 0.80
CA GLY A 496 -23.29 27.50 2.17
C GLY A 496 -23.31 28.95 2.63
N GLN A 497 -22.98 29.91 1.75
CA GLN A 497 -23.06 31.33 2.09
C GLN A 497 -24.48 31.80 2.44
N VAL A 498 -25.51 31.10 1.97
CA VAL A 498 -26.92 31.39 2.26
C VAL A 498 -27.45 30.56 3.43
N HIS A 499 -27.03 29.30 3.55
CA HIS A 499 -27.67 28.32 4.45
C HIS A 499 -26.81 27.91 5.66
N SER A 500 -25.50 28.17 5.65
CA SER A 500 -24.58 27.81 6.73
C SER A 500 -24.18 29.04 7.56
N THR A 501 -25.15 29.72 8.18
CA THR A 501 -24.83 30.78 9.17
C THR A 501 -24.05 30.19 10.35
N GLU A 502 -23.32 31.02 11.10
CA GLU A 502 -22.54 30.56 12.26
C GLU A 502 -23.39 29.77 13.28
N GLU A 503 -24.65 30.16 13.47
CA GLU A 503 -25.58 29.44 14.35
C GLU A 503 -25.94 28.06 13.81
N VAL A 504 -26.27 27.97 12.50
CA VAL A 504 -26.59 26.70 11.84
C VAL A 504 -25.37 25.78 11.77
N TYR A 505 -24.18 26.35 11.54
CA TYR A 505 -22.92 25.63 11.59
C TYR A 505 -22.63 25.06 12.98
N ALA A 506 -22.76 25.88 14.04
CA ALA A 506 -22.60 25.41 15.42
C ALA A 506 -23.60 24.30 15.78
N GLN A 507 -24.85 24.41 15.32
CA GLN A 507 -25.85 23.36 15.48
C GLN A 507 -25.46 22.07 14.74
N GLY A 508 -24.94 22.18 13.52
CA GLY A 508 -24.42 21.03 12.75
C GLY A 508 -23.29 20.31 13.49
N LEU A 509 -22.33 21.04 14.04
CA LEU A 509 -21.24 20.45 14.85
C LEU A 509 -21.76 19.79 16.13
N HIS A 510 -22.76 20.40 16.77
CA HIS A 510 -23.43 19.82 17.93
C HIS A 510 -24.12 18.50 17.56
N ASN A 511 -24.87 18.46 16.46
CA ASN A 511 -25.55 17.25 15.97
C ASN A 511 -24.55 16.11 15.67
N ILE A 512 -23.39 16.41 15.08
CA ILE A 512 -22.33 15.42 14.84
C ILE A 512 -21.80 14.87 16.15
N SER A 513 -21.58 15.74 17.14
CA SER A 513 -21.07 15.33 18.44
C SER A 513 -22.07 14.44 19.19
N LEU A 514 -23.37 14.77 19.14
CA LEU A 514 -24.44 13.92 19.67
C LEU A 514 -24.47 12.56 18.97
N PHE A 515 -24.44 12.54 17.63
CA PHE A 515 -24.47 11.30 16.87
C PHE A 515 -23.24 10.42 17.12
N ARG A 516 -22.04 11.02 17.19
CA ARG A 516 -20.81 10.31 17.51
C ARG A 516 -20.86 9.70 18.91
N SER A 517 -21.29 10.46 19.91
CA SER A 517 -21.47 9.94 21.27
C SER A 517 -22.44 8.77 21.29
N TRP A 518 -23.61 8.92 20.65
CA TRP A 518 -24.59 7.85 20.55
C TRP A 518 -24.03 6.61 19.83
N TYR A 519 -23.30 6.79 18.73
CA TYR A 519 -22.71 5.69 17.97
C TYR A 519 -21.76 4.83 18.83
N GLU A 520 -20.97 5.48 19.69
CA GLU A 520 -19.99 4.84 20.57
C GLU A 520 -20.62 4.23 21.84
N THR A 521 -21.81 4.69 22.28
CA THR A 521 -22.45 4.23 23.53
C THR A 521 -23.66 3.34 23.35
N GLU A 522 -24.50 3.59 22.35
CA GLU A 522 -25.79 2.92 22.13
C GLU A 522 -25.97 2.38 20.71
N GLY A 523 -25.20 2.91 19.75
CA GLY A 523 -25.23 2.51 18.35
C GLY A 523 -24.49 1.20 18.06
N TYR A 524 -24.28 0.91 16.78
CA TYR A 524 -23.55 -0.29 16.34
C TYR A 524 -22.01 -0.15 16.41
N GLY A 525 -21.50 0.92 17.03
CA GLY A 525 -20.08 1.26 17.11
C GLY A 525 -19.48 1.13 18.50
N ARG A 526 -20.08 0.32 19.37
CA ARG A 526 -19.65 0.15 20.76
C ARG A 526 -18.34 -0.64 20.83
N HIS A 527 -17.50 -0.22 21.77
CA HIS A 527 -16.22 -0.87 22.02
C HIS A 527 -16.36 -2.14 22.84
N ASP A 528 -15.54 -3.13 22.51
CA ASP A 528 -15.34 -4.34 23.29
C ASP A 528 -13.85 -4.49 23.66
N PRO A 529 -13.51 -4.79 24.93
CA PRO A 529 -12.10 -4.91 25.35
C PRO A 529 -11.32 -6.04 24.68
N GLU A 530 -11.98 -7.12 24.24
CA GLU A 530 -11.32 -8.29 23.66
C GLU A 530 -11.25 -8.22 22.13
N SER A 531 -12.31 -7.71 21.50
CA SER A 531 -12.51 -7.69 20.04
C SER A 531 -12.49 -6.31 19.39
N CYS A 532 -12.14 -5.28 20.16
CA CYS A 532 -12.15 -3.86 19.83
C CYS A 532 -13.55 -3.27 19.64
N SER A 533 -14.45 -3.99 18.96
CA SER A 533 -15.81 -3.58 18.62
C SER A 533 -16.76 -4.70 19.00
N GLU A 534 -17.90 -4.41 19.61
CA GLU A 534 -18.89 -5.45 19.97
C GLU A 534 -19.43 -6.19 18.75
N GLY A 535 -19.48 -5.53 17.60
CA GLY A 535 -19.94 -6.11 16.34
C GLY A 535 -19.23 -5.56 15.12
N LEU A 536 -19.41 -6.27 14.00
CA LEU A 536 -19.03 -5.83 12.66
C LEU A 536 -20.29 -5.43 11.89
N TYR A 537 -20.33 -4.22 11.36
CA TYR A 537 -21.45 -3.73 10.55
C TYR A 537 -21.13 -3.86 9.07
N ILE A 538 -22.05 -4.44 8.28
CA ILE A 538 -21.89 -4.67 6.85
C ILE A 538 -23.08 -4.20 6.01
N TYR A 539 -22.79 -3.70 4.82
CA TYR A 539 -23.77 -3.38 3.78
C TYR A 539 -23.09 -3.38 2.40
N PRO A 540 -23.80 -3.77 1.32
CA PRO A 540 -23.24 -3.70 -0.02
C PRO A 540 -22.85 -2.27 -0.36
N TRP A 541 -21.67 -2.06 -0.93
CA TRP A 541 -21.29 -0.74 -1.44
C TRP A 541 -21.59 -0.62 -2.94
N SER A 542 -21.08 -1.56 -3.75
CA SER A 542 -21.42 -1.70 -5.17
C SER A 542 -22.13 -3.03 -5.40
N VAL A 543 -23.18 -3.01 -6.22
CA VAL A 543 -23.91 -4.20 -6.68
C VAL A 543 -23.67 -4.50 -8.17
N GLY A 544 -22.62 -3.91 -8.76
CA GLY A 544 -22.20 -4.16 -10.14
C GLY A 544 -23.13 -3.60 -11.21
N GLN A 545 -23.76 -2.46 -10.94
CA GLN A 545 -24.60 -1.75 -11.93
C GLN A 545 -23.77 -0.83 -12.83
N PRO A 546 -24.01 -0.82 -14.15
CA PRO A 546 -23.33 0.09 -15.06
C PRO A 546 -23.67 1.56 -14.77
N SER A 547 -22.63 2.39 -14.74
CA SER A 547 -22.73 3.85 -14.65
C SER A 547 -21.76 4.41 -15.67
N TYR A 548 -22.24 4.88 -16.81
CA TYR A 548 -21.36 5.31 -17.90
C TYR A 548 -20.92 6.77 -17.73
N ARG A 549 -19.63 7.02 -17.98
CA ARG A 549 -19.02 8.37 -17.88
C ARG A 549 -19.57 9.40 -18.87
N ASP A 550 -20.27 8.95 -19.92
CA ASP A 550 -20.86 9.82 -20.95
C ASP A 550 -22.34 10.17 -20.67
N VAL A 551 -22.85 9.79 -19.50
CA VAL A 551 -24.15 10.25 -19.01
C VAL A 551 -23.99 11.60 -18.32
N TYR A 552 -24.50 12.65 -18.96
CA TYR A 552 -24.47 14.01 -18.41
C TYR A 552 -25.57 14.19 -17.35
N ILE A 553 -25.16 14.43 -16.11
CA ILE A 553 -26.07 14.77 -15.02
C ILE A 553 -26.32 16.29 -14.95
N GLN A 554 -27.48 16.67 -14.43
CA GLN A 554 -27.79 18.08 -14.19
C GLN A 554 -26.78 18.69 -13.21
N ALA A 555 -26.35 19.93 -13.48
CA ALA A 555 -25.48 20.66 -12.58
C ALA A 555 -26.12 20.77 -11.19
N ARG A 556 -25.35 20.41 -10.14
CA ARG A 556 -25.84 20.49 -8.76
C ARG A 556 -25.99 21.95 -8.34
N THR A 557 -27.02 22.22 -7.55
CA THR A 557 -27.28 23.54 -6.93
C THR A 557 -27.14 23.52 -5.41
N THR A 558 -26.89 22.34 -4.83
CA THR A 558 -26.72 22.12 -3.40
C THR A 558 -25.55 21.16 -3.15
N PRO A 559 -24.94 21.15 -1.95
CA PRO A 559 -24.12 20.04 -1.52
C PRO A 559 -24.93 18.72 -1.48
N PRO A 560 -24.25 17.56 -1.34
CA PRO A 560 -24.91 16.34 -0.88
C PRO A 560 -25.65 16.61 0.45
N LEU A 561 -26.88 16.13 0.56
CA LEU A 561 -27.73 16.22 1.75
C LEU A 561 -28.31 14.84 2.05
N GLY A 562 -28.80 14.65 3.26
CA GLY A 562 -29.42 13.40 3.71
C GLY A 562 -28.52 12.57 4.61
N PHE A 563 -29.07 11.43 5.03
CA PHE A 563 -28.46 10.49 5.94
C PHE A 563 -28.78 9.07 5.49
N ASP A 564 -27.75 8.25 5.33
CA ASP A 564 -27.82 6.83 4.99
C ASP A 564 -26.62 6.07 5.58
N ASP A 565 -26.53 4.76 5.33
CA ASP A 565 -25.43 3.93 5.82
C ASP A 565 -24.05 4.47 5.40
N SER A 566 -23.93 5.03 4.20
CA SER A 566 -22.66 5.55 3.69
C SER A 566 -22.23 6.85 4.39
N SER A 567 -23.18 7.60 4.95
CA SER A 567 -22.93 8.81 5.72
C SER A 567 -22.53 8.54 7.18
N VAL A 568 -22.94 7.40 7.75
CA VAL A 568 -22.66 7.07 9.15
C VAL A 568 -21.18 7.09 9.53
N PRO A 569 -20.23 6.46 8.79
CA PRO A 569 -18.85 6.47 9.23
C PRO A 569 -18.31 7.91 9.22
N VAL A 570 -18.74 8.73 8.26
CA VAL A 570 -18.41 10.17 8.16
C VAL A 570 -18.78 10.89 9.45
N MET A 571 -20.05 10.78 9.85
CA MET A 571 -20.59 11.46 11.04
C MET A 571 -20.01 10.88 12.34
N ALA A 572 -19.91 9.56 12.44
CA ALA A 572 -19.38 8.88 13.62
C ALA A 572 -17.87 9.05 13.77
N GLY A 573 -17.14 9.32 12.68
CA GLY A 573 -15.67 9.26 12.67
C GLY A 573 -15.11 7.85 12.78
N ALA A 574 -15.90 6.83 12.42
CA ALA A 574 -15.57 5.40 12.54
C ALA A 574 -14.83 4.86 11.30
N PRO A 575 -14.00 3.80 11.45
CA PRO A 575 -13.29 3.20 10.33
C PRO A 575 -14.22 2.34 9.48
N GLU A 576 -14.07 2.43 8.17
CA GLU A 576 -14.77 1.60 7.21
C GLU A 576 -13.87 1.23 6.04
N VAL A 577 -13.88 -0.04 5.65
CA VAL A 577 -13.20 -0.54 4.45
C VAL A 577 -14.24 -1.07 3.47
N VAL A 578 -14.10 -0.67 2.20
CA VAL A 578 -14.79 -1.33 1.08
C VAL A 578 -13.87 -2.40 0.55
N VAL A 579 -14.40 -3.62 0.39
CA VAL A 579 -13.68 -4.79 -0.12
C VAL A 579 -14.38 -5.38 -1.34
N PRO A 580 -13.64 -5.86 -2.36
CA PRO A 580 -14.23 -6.60 -3.46
C PRO A 580 -14.66 -7.99 -3.00
N ILE A 581 -15.86 -8.41 -3.37
CA ILE A 581 -16.43 -9.71 -2.99
C ILE A 581 -16.80 -10.59 -4.19
N GLY A 582 -16.75 -10.03 -5.40
CA GLY A 582 -16.99 -10.72 -6.66
C GLY A 582 -17.26 -9.72 -7.78
N GLU A 583 -17.81 -10.21 -8.88
CA GLU A 583 -18.24 -9.41 -10.02
C GLU A 583 -19.50 -10.02 -10.65
N VAL A 584 -20.23 -9.19 -11.39
CA VAL A 584 -21.46 -9.62 -12.09
C VAL A 584 -21.43 -9.18 -13.55
N PRO A 585 -22.03 -10.00 -14.45
CA PRO A 585 -22.07 -9.68 -15.86
C PRO A 585 -23.09 -8.57 -16.15
N TYR A 586 -22.80 -7.74 -17.16
CA TYR A 586 -23.76 -6.83 -17.78
C TYR A 586 -23.52 -6.76 -19.29
N ASN A 587 -24.55 -6.43 -20.05
CA ASN A 587 -24.39 -6.19 -21.49
C ASN A 587 -23.99 -4.74 -21.72
N SER A 588 -22.75 -4.53 -22.17
CA SER A 588 -22.22 -3.19 -22.42
C SER A 588 -22.87 -2.55 -23.63
N THR A 589 -23.23 -1.28 -23.48
CA THR A 589 -23.69 -0.43 -24.59
C THR A 589 -22.53 0.19 -25.38
N LYS A 590 -21.29 0.03 -24.92
CA LYS A 590 -20.07 0.57 -25.54
C LYS A 590 -19.32 -0.50 -26.32
N SER A 591 -18.99 -1.62 -25.68
CA SER A 591 -18.30 -2.73 -26.34
C SER A 591 -19.25 -3.65 -27.12
N LEU A 592 -20.57 -3.57 -26.85
CA LEU A 592 -21.59 -4.46 -27.39
C LEU A 592 -21.34 -5.94 -27.03
N TYR A 593 -20.63 -6.17 -25.92
CA TYR A 593 -20.26 -7.48 -25.39
C TYR A 593 -20.71 -7.61 -23.93
N THR A 594 -20.72 -8.83 -23.41
CA THR A 594 -20.94 -9.06 -21.97
C THR A 594 -19.66 -8.75 -21.22
N GLU A 595 -19.70 -7.74 -20.38
CA GLU A 595 -18.61 -7.25 -19.54
C GLU A 595 -18.93 -7.50 -18.07
N TYR A 596 -17.96 -7.26 -17.18
CA TYR A 596 -18.11 -7.54 -15.74
C TYR A 596 -17.84 -6.29 -14.90
N LEU A 597 -18.63 -6.12 -13.83
CA LEU A 597 -18.46 -5.05 -12.85
C LEU A 597 -18.35 -5.59 -11.43
N PRO A 598 -17.52 -4.95 -10.59
CA PRO A 598 -17.28 -5.41 -9.23
C PRO A 598 -18.52 -5.27 -8.36
N VAL A 599 -18.75 -6.30 -7.55
CA VAL A 599 -19.61 -6.28 -6.37
C VAL A 599 -18.72 -6.11 -5.15
N THR A 600 -19.05 -5.15 -4.29
CA THR A 600 -18.22 -4.81 -3.13
C THR A 600 -19.07 -4.69 -1.86
N MET A 601 -18.44 -4.97 -0.71
CA MET A 601 -19.04 -4.89 0.61
C MET A 601 -18.29 -3.85 1.45
N ALA A 602 -19.02 -3.02 2.20
CA ALA A 602 -18.45 -2.17 3.23
C ALA A 602 -18.45 -2.91 4.57
N LEU A 603 -17.33 -2.85 5.30
CA LEU A 603 -17.13 -3.43 6.63
C LEU A 603 -16.73 -2.31 7.58
N ARG A 604 -17.44 -2.19 8.70
CA ARG A 604 -17.26 -1.09 9.68
C ARG A 604 -17.21 -1.63 11.11
N MET A 605 -16.31 -1.05 11.90
CA MET A 605 -16.14 -1.34 13.33
C MET A 605 -16.22 -0.05 14.17
N ALA A 606 -16.16 -0.19 15.48
CA ALA A 606 -16.01 0.90 16.43
C ALA A 606 -14.80 1.80 16.09
N ARG A 607 -14.87 3.07 16.51
CA ARG A 607 -13.85 4.07 16.23
C ARG A 607 -12.52 3.69 16.88
N GLY A 608 -11.43 3.67 16.11
CA GLY A 608 -10.11 3.26 16.58
C GLY A 608 -9.79 1.78 16.40
N CYS A 609 -10.70 0.99 15.82
CA CYS A 609 -10.48 -0.41 15.48
C CYS A 609 -9.82 -0.64 14.10
N ASP A 610 -9.19 0.39 13.53
CA ASP A 610 -8.61 0.39 12.20
C ASP A 610 -7.62 -0.76 11.96
N HIS A 611 -6.70 -0.99 12.92
CA HIS A 611 -5.74 -2.09 12.84
C HIS A 611 -6.44 -3.44 12.94
N HIS A 612 -7.40 -3.60 13.85
CA HIS A 612 -8.10 -4.88 14.00
C HIS A 612 -8.92 -5.24 12.75
N LEU A 613 -9.54 -4.25 12.10
CA LEU A 613 -10.22 -4.40 10.81
C LEU A 613 -9.26 -4.87 9.70
N ALA A 614 -7.96 -4.62 9.83
CA ALA A 614 -6.91 -5.05 8.91
C ALA A 614 -6.32 -6.45 9.20
N ASN A 615 -6.61 -7.09 10.34
CA ASN A 615 -5.78 -8.21 10.85
C ASN A 615 -6.20 -9.63 10.43
N LEU A 616 -6.96 -9.82 9.34
CA LEU A 616 -7.52 -11.14 8.98
C LEU A 616 -6.46 -12.25 8.77
N ARG A 617 -5.26 -11.94 8.27
CA ARG A 617 -4.15 -12.91 8.09
C ARG A 617 -3.51 -13.31 9.42
N GLU A 618 -3.48 -12.39 10.39
CA GLU A 618 -3.03 -12.69 11.74
C GLU A 618 -3.95 -13.71 12.40
N SER A 619 -5.23 -13.80 12.02
CA SER A 619 -6.16 -14.78 12.60
C SER A 619 -5.71 -16.24 12.41
N ILE A 620 -5.18 -16.61 11.23
CA ILE A 620 -4.69 -17.98 10.98
C ILE A 620 -3.40 -18.21 11.75
N ALA A 621 -2.49 -17.23 11.78
CA ALA A 621 -1.25 -17.32 12.52
C ALA A 621 -1.49 -17.42 14.03
N LEU A 622 -2.35 -16.55 14.56
CA LEU A 622 -2.80 -16.51 15.95
C LEU A 622 -3.54 -17.79 16.33
N SER A 623 -4.39 -18.32 15.44
CA SER A 623 -5.07 -19.61 15.66
C SER A 623 -4.07 -20.75 15.77
N ILE A 624 -3.09 -20.84 14.85
CA ILE A 624 -2.04 -21.85 14.92
C ILE A 624 -1.21 -21.71 16.21
N THR A 625 -0.83 -20.48 16.56
CA THR A 625 -0.09 -20.16 17.79
C THR A 625 -0.87 -20.56 19.03
N ASN A 626 -2.12 -20.12 19.17
CA ASN A 626 -2.98 -20.42 20.32
C ASN A 626 -3.27 -21.92 20.44
N LEU A 627 -3.54 -22.61 19.33
CA LEU A 627 -3.74 -24.06 19.30
C LEU A 627 -2.48 -24.80 19.76
N HIS A 628 -1.30 -24.39 19.32
CA HIS A 628 -0.03 -24.99 19.76
C HIS A 628 0.25 -24.70 21.24
N CYS A 629 0.15 -23.44 21.65
CA CYS A 629 0.44 -22.99 23.02
C CYS A 629 -0.50 -23.63 24.04
N SER A 630 -1.80 -23.72 23.75
CA SER A 630 -2.78 -24.39 24.61
C SER A 630 -2.57 -25.91 24.68
N THR A 631 -2.18 -26.55 23.56
CA THR A 631 -1.96 -28.00 23.51
C THR A 631 -0.72 -28.41 24.31
N PHE A 632 0.34 -27.60 24.30
CA PHE A 632 1.64 -27.97 24.89
C PHE A 632 2.10 -27.06 26.05
N SER A 633 1.26 -26.15 26.53
CA SER A 633 1.60 -25.19 27.61
C SER A 633 2.94 -24.48 27.37
N THR A 634 3.13 -24.00 26.14
CA THR A 634 4.39 -23.40 25.67
C THR A 634 4.15 -21.90 25.37
N PRO A 635 5.07 -20.99 25.74
CA PRO A 635 4.97 -19.57 25.37
C PRO A 635 4.87 -19.34 23.86
N ALA A 636 4.12 -18.32 23.44
CA ALA A 636 3.91 -17.93 22.05
C ALA A 636 5.21 -17.58 21.32
N PHE A 637 6.22 -17.11 22.07
CA PHE A 637 7.58 -16.86 21.56
C PHE A 637 8.18 -18.03 20.76
N PHE A 638 7.80 -19.27 21.05
CA PHE A 638 8.31 -20.46 20.36
C PHE A 638 7.54 -20.86 19.09
N VAL A 639 6.47 -20.13 18.74
CA VAL A 639 5.61 -20.47 17.61
C VAL A 639 5.75 -19.42 16.52
N HIS A 640 6.46 -19.78 15.46
CA HIS A 640 6.74 -18.89 14.35
C HIS A 640 5.89 -19.31 13.15
N VAL A 641 4.99 -18.45 12.70
CA VAL A 641 4.15 -18.70 11.53
C VAL A 641 4.63 -17.84 10.37
N ASN A 642 5.11 -18.48 9.31
CA ASN A 642 5.51 -17.81 8.08
C ASN A 642 4.59 -18.25 6.93
N PHE A 643 4.01 -17.30 6.20
CA PHE A 643 3.29 -17.62 4.97
C PHE A 643 4.19 -17.39 3.76
N ILE A 644 4.48 -18.46 3.05
CA ILE A 644 5.32 -18.44 1.85
C ILE A 644 4.40 -18.59 0.64
N LYS A 645 4.37 -17.58 -0.24
CA LYS A 645 3.67 -17.71 -1.53
C LYS A 645 4.45 -18.67 -2.42
N GLN A 646 3.84 -19.78 -2.80
CA GLN A 646 4.41 -20.63 -3.83
C GLN A 646 4.18 -19.96 -5.19
N GLU A 647 5.25 -19.63 -5.92
CA GLU A 647 5.14 -19.11 -7.30
C GLU A 647 4.41 -20.14 -8.17
N SER A 648 3.48 -19.70 -9.04
CA SER A 648 2.77 -20.59 -9.96
C SER A 648 3.74 -21.08 -11.02
N LYS A 649 4.26 -22.31 -10.87
CA LYS A 649 4.98 -23.00 -11.93
C LYS A 649 4.03 -23.81 -12.83
N SER A 650 2.74 -23.49 -12.83
CA SER A 650 1.68 -24.37 -13.34
C SER A 650 1.61 -24.55 -14.85
N ASP A 651 2.42 -23.83 -15.64
CA ASP A 651 2.39 -23.93 -17.10
C ASP A 651 3.44 -24.91 -17.67
N ASP A 652 4.39 -25.40 -16.87
CA ASP A 652 5.42 -26.36 -17.32
C ASP A 652 5.07 -27.83 -17.01
N GLY A 653 3.99 -28.08 -16.27
CA GLY A 653 3.52 -29.41 -15.91
C GLY A 653 4.36 -30.15 -14.86
N THR A 654 5.09 -29.45 -13.98
CA THR A 654 6.01 -30.08 -13.00
C THR A 654 5.39 -30.61 -11.71
N TYR A 655 4.13 -30.30 -11.41
CA TYR A 655 3.45 -30.80 -10.20
C TYR A 655 2.58 -32.02 -10.51
N PHE A 656 2.91 -33.18 -9.94
CA PHE A 656 2.15 -34.41 -10.12
C PHE A 656 1.59 -34.94 -8.80
N MET A 657 0.29 -35.25 -8.77
CA MET A 657 -0.34 -36.03 -7.70
C MET A 657 -1.01 -37.26 -8.30
N ALA A 658 -0.85 -38.42 -7.64
CA ALA A 658 -1.31 -39.71 -8.16
C ALA A 658 -0.85 -40.00 -9.62
N GLY A 659 0.32 -39.48 -10.02
CA GLY A 659 0.88 -39.64 -11.36
C GLY A 659 0.23 -38.77 -12.45
N LYS A 660 -0.64 -37.81 -12.09
CA LYS A 660 -1.27 -36.87 -13.02
C LYS A 660 -0.75 -35.45 -12.78
N SER A 661 -0.57 -34.68 -13.83
CA SER A 661 -0.17 -33.27 -13.72
C SER A 661 -1.32 -32.42 -13.16
N HIS A 662 -0.99 -31.47 -12.29
CA HIS A 662 -1.92 -30.53 -11.67
C HIS A 662 -1.47 -29.09 -11.95
N THR A 663 -2.43 -28.24 -12.32
CA THR A 663 -2.22 -26.84 -12.71
C THR A 663 -2.39 -25.86 -11.55
N SER A 664 -2.71 -26.33 -10.34
CA SER A 664 -2.85 -25.48 -9.15
C SER A 664 -1.75 -25.77 -8.13
N ASN A 665 -1.25 -24.71 -7.48
CA ASN A 665 -0.38 -24.86 -6.31
C ASN A 665 -1.19 -25.42 -5.13
N SER A 666 -0.55 -26.25 -4.30
CA SER A 666 -1.20 -26.86 -3.13
C SER A 666 -0.91 -26.07 -1.86
N ASN A 667 -1.92 -25.77 -1.05
CA ASN A 667 -1.70 -25.21 0.28
C ASN A 667 -1.17 -26.30 1.22
N ARG A 668 -0.16 -25.97 2.02
CA ARG A 668 0.47 -26.90 2.97
C ARG A 668 0.86 -26.14 4.23
N ILE A 669 0.69 -26.80 5.37
CA ILE A 669 1.25 -26.34 6.64
C ILE A 669 2.37 -27.31 7.00
N VAL A 670 3.59 -26.79 7.06
CA VAL A 670 4.78 -27.54 7.46
C VAL A 670 5.28 -26.94 8.76
N ALA A 671 5.06 -27.66 9.86
CA ALA A 671 5.49 -27.25 11.17
C ALA A 671 6.77 -28.01 11.55
N LEU A 672 7.85 -27.29 11.82
CA LEU A 672 9.05 -27.85 12.44
C LEU A 672 8.81 -27.87 13.95
N VAL A 673 8.80 -29.06 14.56
CA VAL A 673 8.41 -29.23 15.97
C VAL A 673 9.43 -29.98 16.79
N ARG A 674 9.48 -29.66 18.08
CA ARG A 674 10.19 -30.45 19.09
C ARG A 674 9.31 -31.62 19.51
N THR A 675 9.85 -32.84 19.46
CA THR A 675 9.14 -34.07 19.85
C THR A 675 9.76 -34.66 21.11
N SER A 676 8.95 -35.28 21.95
CA SER A 676 9.41 -36.00 23.14
C SER A 676 8.37 -37.05 23.55
N ALA A 677 8.67 -37.84 24.58
CA ALA A 677 7.67 -38.75 25.15
C ALA A 677 6.44 -38.02 25.73
N SER A 678 6.54 -36.72 26.04
CA SER A 678 5.43 -35.89 26.53
C SER A 678 4.66 -35.16 25.42
N ARG A 679 5.10 -35.26 24.16
CA ARG A 679 4.39 -34.78 22.97
C ARG A 679 4.24 -35.94 22.00
N THR A 680 3.20 -36.73 22.22
CA THR A 680 2.97 -37.99 21.51
C THR A 680 2.48 -37.74 20.09
N LYS A 681 2.53 -38.79 19.26
CA LYS A 681 1.93 -38.74 17.92
C LYS A 681 0.44 -38.37 18.00
N ASP A 682 -0.29 -38.91 18.98
CA ASP A 682 -1.73 -38.67 19.13
C ASP A 682 -2.02 -37.19 19.45
N ASP A 683 -1.15 -36.53 20.23
CA ASP A 683 -1.26 -35.10 20.51
C ASP A 683 -1.07 -34.26 19.23
N PHE A 684 -0.08 -34.63 18.40
CA PHE A 684 0.16 -33.97 17.12
C PHE A 684 -0.93 -34.26 16.09
N ASP A 685 -1.52 -35.47 16.07
CA ASP A 685 -2.65 -35.79 15.20
C ASP A 685 -3.89 -34.95 15.60
N ALA A 686 -4.16 -34.82 16.91
CA ALA A 686 -5.24 -33.99 17.41
C ALA A 686 -5.00 -32.49 17.10
N LEU A 687 -3.76 -32.03 17.21
CA LEU A 687 -3.39 -30.66 16.83
C LEU A 687 -3.51 -30.45 15.31
N ALA A 688 -3.09 -31.42 14.49
CA ALA A 688 -3.22 -31.36 13.04
C ALA A 688 -4.68 -31.15 12.63
N ALA A 689 -5.59 -31.94 13.22
CA ALA A 689 -7.03 -31.84 12.97
C ALA A 689 -7.57 -30.45 13.33
N LYS A 690 -7.20 -29.90 14.49
CA LYS A 690 -7.62 -28.55 14.89
C LYS A 690 -7.06 -27.45 13.97
N ILE A 691 -5.81 -27.58 13.51
CA ILE A 691 -5.21 -26.65 12.56
C ILE A 691 -5.90 -26.74 11.20
N GLU A 692 -6.20 -27.96 10.75
CA GLU A 692 -6.95 -28.21 9.52
C GLU A 692 -8.37 -27.64 9.61
N ASP A 693 -9.06 -27.80 10.74
CA ASP A 693 -10.37 -27.20 11.00
C ASP A 693 -10.29 -25.67 11.02
N ALA A 694 -9.27 -25.08 11.64
CA ALA A 694 -9.05 -23.63 11.64
C ALA A 694 -8.78 -23.09 10.23
N TRP A 695 -7.95 -23.79 9.44
CA TRP A 695 -7.72 -23.46 8.04
C TRP A 695 -9.03 -23.55 7.24
N ASN A 696 -9.71 -24.70 7.32
CA ASN A 696 -10.94 -24.96 6.59
C ASN A 696 -12.05 -23.99 7.00
N GLY A 697 -12.15 -23.62 8.27
CA GLY A 697 -13.05 -22.57 8.75
C GLY A 697 -12.74 -21.21 8.13
N ALA A 698 -11.45 -20.87 7.99
CA ALA A 698 -11.03 -19.62 7.35
C ALA A 698 -11.25 -19.58 5.83
N ILE A 699 -11.36 -20.74 5.14
CA ILE A 699 -11.44 -20.80 3.66
C ILE A 699 -12.76 -21.36 3.09
N LYS A 700 -13.66 -21.90 3.91
CA LYS A 700 -14.91 -22.52 3.44
C LYS A 700 -15.87 -21.50 2.83
N GLU A 701 -16.41 -21.84 1.65
CA GLU A 701 -17.51 -21.13 1.01
C GLU A 701 -18.86 -21.77 1.38
N SER A 702 -19.81 -21.02 1.95
CA SER A 702 -21.11 -21.56 2.37
C SER A 702 -22.18 -21.44 1.26
N GLY A 703 -22.94 -22.51 1.00
CA GLY A 703 -24.25 -22.42 0.30
C GLY A 703 -24.58 -23.47 -0.78
N LYS A 704 -23.63 -24.31 -1.20
CA LYS A 704 -23.85 -25.58 -1.93
C LYS A 704 -22.96 -26.64 -1.28
N GLU A 705 -23.11 -27.94 -1.57
CA GLU A 705 -21.98 -28.87 -1.37
C GLU A 705 -20.76 -28.15 -1.96
N ALA A 706 -19.79 -27.77 -1.11
CA ALA A 706 -18.70 -26.90 -1.52
C ALA A 706 -18.10 -27.49 -2.79
N GLU A 707 -18.27 -26.82 -3.92
CA GLU A 707 -17.62 -27.27 -5.14
C GLU A 707 -16.13 -27.21 -4.82
N PHE A 708 -15.51 -28.38 -4.83
CA PHE A 708 -14.20 -28.57 -4.27
C PHE A 708 -13.19 -27.70 -5.03
N ASP A 709 -12.79 -26.59 -4.42
CA ASP A 709 -11.80 -25.67 -4.96
C ASP A 709 -10.40 -26.23 -4.66
N GLU A 710 -9.87 -27.00 -5.61
CA GLU A 710 -8.55 -27.60 -5.52
C GLU A 710 -7.44 -26.54 -5.29
N ALA A 711 -7.64 -25.27 -5.68
CA ALA A 711 -6.66 -24.21 -5.44
C ALA A 711 -6.65 -23.72 -3.98
N LYS A 712 -7.76 -23.87 -3.25
CA LYS A 712 -7.86 -23.50 -1.82
C LYS A 712 -7.65 -24.68 -0.88
N ARG A 713 -7.73 -25.91 -1.38
CA ARG A 713 -7.55 -27.14 -0.59
C ARG A 713 -6.23 -27.11 0.21
N LEU A 714 -6.32 -27.37 1.52
CA LEU A 714 -5.17 -27.75 2.33
C LEU A 714 -4.83 -29.21 2.03
N LEU A 715 -3.66 -29.44 1.47
CA LEU A 715 -3.24 -30.78 1.08
C LEU A 715 -2.69 -31.59 2.26
N MET A 716 -1.98 -30.92 3.16
CA MET A 716 -1.38 -31.56 4.33
C MET A 716 -1.10 -30.55 5.44
N VAL A 717 -1.24 -31.02 6.68
CA VAL A 717 -0.54 -30.50 7.85
C VAL A 717 0.52 -31.54 8.20
N VAL A 718 1.79 -31.15 8.18
CA VAL A 718 2.90 -32.05 8.51
C VAL A 718 3.74 -31.48 9.62
N PHE A 719 4.02 -32.34 10.62
CA PHE A 719 4.93 -32.07 11.71
C PHE A 719 6.26 -32.76 11.44
N THR A 720 7.33 -31.99 11.30
CA THR A 720 8.68 -32.51 11.09
C THR A 720 9.48 -32.39 12.38
N PRO A 721 10.05 -33.48 12.91
CA PRO A 721 10.82 -33.42 14.14
C PRO A 721 12.12 -32.64 13.94
N MET A 722 12.42 -31.77 14.89
CA MET A 722 13.69 -31.04 14.96
C MET A 722 14.67 -31.79 15.85
N LEU A 723 15.90 -31.98 15.37
CA LEU A 723 16.98 -32.59 16.15
C LEU A 723 17.64 -31.61 17.12
N ALA A 724 17.78 -30.35 16.69
CA ALA A 724 18.36 -29.29 17.50
C ALA A 724 17.87 -27.94 16.98
N ILE A 725 17.73 -26.97 17.89
CA ILE A 725 17.42 -25.59 17.54
C ILE A 725 18.16 -24.65 18.48
N ARG A 726 18.74 -23.59 17.91
CA ARG A 726 19.21 -22.44 18.67
C ARG A 726 18.44 -21.21 18.23
N GLU A 727 17.84 -20.52 19.17
CA GLU A 727 16.93 -19.41 18.92
C GLU A 727 17.20 -18.30 19.94
N GLY A 728 17.23 -17.05 19.50
CA GLY A 728 17.63 -15.92 20.34
C GLY A 728 19.02 -16.14 20.98
N GLY A 729 19.92 -16.87 20.32
CA GLY A 729 21.24 -17.21 20.85
C GLY A 729 21.28 -18.39 21.84
N MET A 730 20.14 -18.99 22.20
CA MET A 730 20.04 -20.04 23.22
C MET A 730 19.73 -21.40 22.60
N ALA A 731 20.24 -22.49 23.18
CA ALA A 731 19.77 -23.83 22.84
C ALA A 731 18.42 -24.07 23.50
N ILE A 732 17.39 -24.37 22.71
CA ILE A 732 16.03 -24.62 23.22
C ILE A 732 15.99 -26.05 23.79
N PRO A 733 15.27 -26.30 24.90
CA PRO A 733 15.29 -27.59 25.57
C PRO A 733 14.48 -28.63 24.80
N ASP A 734 14.63 -29.89 25.19
CA ASP A 734 13.72 -30.95 24.77
C ASP A 734 12.26 -30.58 25.13
N ALA A 735 11.32 -30.99 24.29
CA ALA A 735 9.90 -30.78 24.52
C ALA A 735 9.48 -31.36 25.89
N GLY A 736 8.79 -30.54 26.71
CA GLY A 736 8.36 -30.89 28.07
C GLY A 736 9.30 -30.41 29.18
N HIS A 737 10.43 -29.79 28.85
CA HIS A 737 11.39 -29.24 29.83
C HIS A 737 11.48 -27.70 29.80
N GLU A 738 10.47 -27.04 29.20
CA GLU A 738 10.44 -25.59 29.00
C GLU A 738 10.51 -24.82 30.32
N GLU A 739 9.79 -25.24 31.35
CA GLU A 739 9.76 -24.52 32.64
C GLU A 739 11.15 -24.39 33.28
N ALA A 740 11.88 -25.51 33.37
CA ALA A 740 13.22 -25.53 33.96
C ALA A 740 14.22 -24.70 33.14
N TRP A 741 14.09 -24.74 31.82
CA TRP A 741 14.90 -23.95 30.92
C TRP A 741 14.58 -22.45 31.00
N LEU A 742 13.30 -22.07 31.05
CA LEU A 742 12.86 -20.69 31.20
C LEU A 742 13.40 -20.08 32.49
N LYS A 743 13.40 -20.82 33.61
CA LYS A 743 14.07 -20.41 34.86
C LYS A 743 15.55 -20.12 34.65
N GLN A 744 16.24 -20.99 33.92
CA GLN A 744 17.67 -20.86 33.67
C GLN A 744 17.99 -19.65 32.77
N GLN A 745 17.16 -19.38 31.75
CA GLN A 745 17.38 -18.30 30.78
C GLN A 745 16.83 -16.94 31.24
N LEU A 746 16.08 -16.88 32.33
CA LEU A 746 15.47 -15.64 32.81
C LEU A 746 16.44 -14.44 32.95
N PRO A 747 17.68 -14.61 33.46
CA PRO A 747 18.65 -13.51 33.48
C PRO A 747 19.00 -12.98 32.08
N TYR A 748 19.09 -13.86 31.09
CA TYR A 748 19.35 -13.50 29.70
C TYR A 748 18.16 -12.74 29.09
N PHE A 749 16.92 -13.19 29.34
CA PHE A 749 15.73 -12.47 28.88
C PHE A 749 15.66 -11.05 29.41
N LYS A 750 15.94 -10.87 30.71
CA LYS A 750 16.01 -9.55 31.34
C LYS A 750 17.12 -8.70 30.74
N GLU A 751 18.30 -9.27 30.50
CA GLU A 751 19.38 -8.53 29.83
C GLU A 751 18.97 -8.09 28.41
N MET A 752 18.41 -8.98 27.59
CA MET A 752 18.01 -8.65 26.23
C MET A 752 16.87 -7.63 26.17
N SER A 753 15.91 -7.70 27.10
CA SER A 753 14.82 -6.74 27.22
C SER A 753 15.31 -5.39 27.78
N GLU A 754 15.90 -5.38 28.97
CA GLU A 754 16.17 -4.14 29.73
C GLU A 754 17.43 -3.41 29.24
N LYS A 755 18.47 -4.13 28.84
CA LYS A 755 19.76 -3.54 28.45
C LYS A 755 19.90 -3.38 26.94
N HIS A 756 19.37 -4.32 26.16
CA HIS A 756 19.44 -4.29 24.70
C HIS A 756 18.16 -3.79 24.02
N GLY A 757 17.06 -3.62 24.76
CA GLY A 757 15.82 -3.04 24.24
C GLY A 757 15.10 -3.92 23.22
N ILE A 758 15.34 -5.24 23.23
CA ILE A 758 14.75 -6.14 22.24
C ILE A 758 13.32 -6.47 22.65
N LYS A 759 12.35 -6.05 21.83
CA LYS A 759 10.92 -6.10 22.12
C LYS A 759 10.41 -7.53 22.37
N ASP A 760 10.81 -8.51 21.57
CA ASP A 760 10.33 -9.90 21.71
C ASP A 760 10.61 -10.50 23.11
N PHE A 761 11.74 -10.14 23.73
CA PHE A 761 12.06 -10.58 25.08
C PHE A 761 11.24 -9.83 26.14
N THR A 762 10.83 -8.60 25.86
CA THR A 762 9.92 -7.83 26.70
C THR A 762 8.54 -8.47 26.69
N ASP A 763 8.02 -8.77 25.50
CA ASP A 763 6.72 -9.42 25.31
C ASP A 763 6.70 -10.82 25.95
N LEU A 764 7.78 -11.61 25.80
CA LEU A 764 7.94 -12.90 26.47
C LEU A 764 7.90 -12.76 28.00
N LEU A 765 8.59 -11.77 28.57
CA LEU A 765 8.56 -11.53 30.03
C LEU A 765 7.18 -11.14 30.54
N GLU A 766 6.39 -10.43 29.74
CA GLU A 766 4.99 -10.09 30.05
C GLU A 766 4.08 -11.30 29.96
N GLU A 767 4.21 -12.12 28.91
CA GLU A 767 3.47 -13.37 28.73
C GLU A 767 3.67 -14.30 29.94
N LEU A 768 4.93 -14.48 30.37
CA LEU A 768 5.25 -15.33 31.53
C LEU A 768 4.59 -14.85 32.84
N LYS A 769 4.27 -13.55 33.00
CA LYS A 769 3.52 -13.03 34.16
C LYS A 769 2.05 -13.42 34.13
N GLN A 770 1.52 -13.74 32.97
CA GLN A 770 0.10 -14.01 32.75
C GLN A 770 -0.20 -15.51 32.73
N MET A 771 0.77 -16.35 32.32
CA MET A 771 0.62 -17.80 32.30
C MET A 771 0.57 -18.41 33.71
N GLU A 772 -0.57 -18.94 34.13
CA GLU A 772 -0.80 -19.47 35.48
C GLU A 772 0.19 -20.58 35.87
N SER A 773 0.60 -21.41 34.90
CA SER A 773 1.61 -22.46 35.08
C SER A 773 3.04 -21.93 35.27
N LEU A 774 3.34 -20.69 34.85
CA LEU A 774 4.69 -20.13 34.80
C LEU A 774 4.83 -18.80 35.57
N LYS A 775 3.76 -18.26 36.14
CA LYS A 775 3.77 -16.99 36.89
C LYS A 775 4.67 -17.04 38.13
N GLY A 776 4.84 -18.23 38.72
CA GLY A 776 5.75 -18.44 39.84
C GLY A 776 7.24 -18.37 39.48
N LEU A 777 7.60 -18.32 38.20
CA LEU A 777 9.00 -18.26 37.73
C LEU A 777 9.65 -16.90 37.91
N LEU A 778 8.85 -15.84 38.00
CA LEU A 778 9.29 -14.45 37.98
C LEU A 778 9.48 -13.84 39.38
N ASN A 779 9.14 -14.58 40.42
CA ASN A 779 9.22 -14.16 41.83
C ASN A 779 10.55 -14.54 42.49
#